data_AF-A0A8C5VWW0-F1
#
_entry.id   AF-A0A8C5VWW0-F1
#
_cell.length_a   1.000
_cell.length_b   1.000
_cell.length_c   1.000
_cell.angle_alpha   90.00
_cell.angle_beta   90.00
_cell.angle_gamma   90.00
#
_symmetry.space_group_name_H-M   'P 1'
#
loop_
_entity.id
_entity.type
_entity.pdbx_description
1 polymer ?
#
loop_
_entity_poly.entity_id
_entity_poly.type
_entity_poly.pdbx_seq_one_letter_code
_entity_poly.pdbx_strand_id
1 'polypeptide(L)'
;MSQRPSQVAPEARRVPRAPKNMREVGVETESEAEPELELPDAASPTSQEEEQPASLPSEQSSPSKKHKGKPSSREPGRRCNTDCLDARLSRAFGWLGWAVGTHPWYFLLVPMMLAATLGTGLIYLPKDGDEDLEEQYTPIGGPAKAERRFVQAHFTTNDTYRFSATRMSTEVNFASVLVVSDTDSLLKEDTFIDVSRLDHMVQSLSVEEVDGTEITYPQVCARYKAYCVPSNPLMYTWQQNRLLNLKNLTFPIMTYKDQPIYLSGFFGGNVLGEHMGGNRLLLRSKALRLLYYLKTERPEDSLQSKQWLNQFLNQFNNISNGLNLKNVQVVYFTSLSRKLEFESTSRTVIPLFHWAYFLIVVFATISCYRLDCVRNKMWVAVFGVICTFLAVVSGFGLLLHVGMPFVMIVANSPFLILGVGVDNMFIMVAAWQKTRLAESIQERMSNVYSKVAVSITITTLTNVLAFYTGTMSSFRSVQYFCIYTGTTLLFSYMYNITCFGAFMALDGKREVLCLRWVKKPETRDQKCSSLKKFCFPFGSVVDEQGTDIHPMNAFFRDYFGPLITNTQSKVFVVVLYFLYIVSSIYGCFRVQEGLDLRSLASDDSYITPYFNVEEDYFSDYGPRVMVVITKSIDYWNEEVRQKLEKCMIDFEKNHYVDASLTEFWLRAYVQYMKGSGQDPNDKNTFLNGISVFVNYLPVFMHDINISSSHEIISSRGFIQTAHISTSTSKKMML
;
A
#
# COMPACT_ATOMS: atom_id res chain seq x y z
N MET A 1 10.96 44.16 -6.73
CA MET A 1 10.73 44.04 -8.18
C MET A 1 11.15 42.63 -8.55
N SER A 2 10.22 41.71 -8.85
CA SER A 2 9.57 41.49 -10.16
C SER A 2 10.62 41.08 -11.21
N GLN A 3 10.53 39.94 -11.91
CA GLN A 3 9.33 39.28 -12.44
C GLN A 3 9.36 37.73 -12.29
N ARG A 4 8.18 37.08 -12.33
CA ARG A 4 8.03 35.65 -12.63
C ARG A 4 7.75 35.48 -14.14
N PRO A 5 8.24 34.42 -14.82
CA PRO A 5 7.68 34.00 -16.10
C PRO A 5 6.33 33.33 -15.91
N SER A 6 5.40 33.61 -16.83
CA SER A 6 4.03 33.07 -16.83
C SER A 6 3.95 31.68 -17.46
N GLN A 7 3.35 30.72 -16.76
CA GLN A 7 2.86 29.48 -17.38
C GLN A 7 1.62 29.79 -18.22
N VAL A 8 1.64 29.39 -19.49
CA VAL A 8 0.49 29.44 -20.41
C VAL A 8 -0.17 28.06 -20.39
N ALA A 9 -1.47 28.01 -20.07
CA ALA A 9 -2.24 26.78 -20.09
C ALA A 9 -2.58 26.37 -21.54
N PRO A 10 -2.47 25.07 -21.91
CA PRO A 10 -2.86 24.61 -23.24
C PRO A 10 -4.39 24.47 -23.37
N GLU A 11 -4.93 24.94 -24.49
CA GLU A 11 -6.36 24.83 -24.81
C GLU A 11 -6.82 23.37 -25.03
N ALA A 12 -7.97 23.04 -24.46
CA ALA A 12 -8.63 21.75 -24.70
C ALA A 12 -9.21 21.67 -26.13
N ARG A 13 -8.50 20.98 -27.04
CA ARG A 13 -9.03 20.67 -28.38
C ARG A 13 -10.23 19.73 -28.29
N ARG A 14 -11.36 20.16 -28.83
CA ARG A 14 -12.57 19.33 -29.00
C ARG A 14 -12.32 18.24 -30.05
N VAL A 15 -12.56 16.99 -29.69
CA VAL A 15 -12.66 15.87 -30.65
C VAL A 15 -14.12 15.72 -31.12
N PRO A 16 -14.41 15.46 -32.41
CA PRO A 16 -15.79 15.38 -32.91
C PRO A 16 -16.51 14.12 -32.45
N ARG A 17 -17.83 14.22 -32.18
CA ARG A 17 -18.70 13.05 -32.03
C ARG A 17 -19.01 12.42 -33.40
N ALA A 18 -18.80 11.11 -33.51
CA ALA A 18 -19.37 10.27 -34.56
C ALA A 18 -20.53 9.40 -33.97
N PRO A 19 -21.44 8.86 -34.79
CA PRO A 19 -22.82 8.61 -34.35
C PRO A 19 -23.06 7.28 -33.64
N LYS A 20 -24.06 7.27 -32.74
CA LYS A 20 -24.69 6.04 -32.24
C LYS A 20 -25.38 5.31 -33.39
N ASN A 21 -25.07 4.03 -33.58
CA ASN A 21 -26.00 3.01 -34.10
C ASN A 21 -25.33 1.62 -34.06
N MET A 22 -25.59 0.84 -33.01
CA MET A 22 -25.64 -0.61 -33.16
C MET A 22 -26.60 -1.21 -32.13
N ARG A 23 -27.39 -2.19 -32.57
CA ARG A 23 -28.42 -2.85 -31.77
C ARG A 23 -27.78 -3.80 -30.75
N GLU A 24 -28.24 -3.75 -29.51
CA GLU A 24 -28.06 -4.87 -28.59
C GLU A 24 -28.86 -6.06 -29.11
N VAL A 25 -28.19 -7.19 -29.30
CA VAL A 25 -28.81 -8.51 -29.45
C VAL A 25 -28.55 -9.23 -28.15
N GLY A 26 -29.60 -9.48 -27.38
CA GLY A 26 -29.51 -10.24 -26.15
C GLY A 26 -29.14 -11.69 -26.45
N VAL A 27 -28.29 -12.26 -25.60
CA VAL A 27 -28.07 -13.71 -25.52
C VAL A 27 -28.42 -14.09 -24.09
N GLU A 28 -29.37 -15.02 -23.97
CA GLU A 28 -29.85 -15.57 -22.70
C GLU A 28 -28.76 -16.46 -22.08
N THR A 29 -28.61 -16.42 -20.76
CA THR A 29 -27.87 -17.42 -20.00
C THR A 29 -28.81 -18.20 -19.11
N GLU A 30 -28.77 -19.52 -19.26
CA GLU A 30 -29.63 -20.47 -18.54
C GLU A 30 -29.30 -20.52 -17.05
N SER A 31 -30.33 -20.79 -16.25
CA SER A 31 -30.24 -20.96 -14.80
C SER A 31 -30.22 -22.45 -14.42
N GLU A 32 -29.22 -22.88 -13.65
CA GLU A 32 -29.28 -24.17 -12.94
C GLU A 32 -29.79 -23.99 -11.51
N ALA A 33 -30.79 -24.78 -11.13
CA ALA A 33 -31.31 -24.95 -9.76
C ALA A 33 -30.56 -26.10 -9.06
N GLU A 34 -30.52 -26.22 -7.73
CA GLU A 34 -31.55 -26.76 -6.81
C GLU A 34 -30.92 -26.89 -5.38
N PRO A 35 -31.64 -27.28 -4.30
CA PRO A 35 -33.07 -27.17 -4.01
C PRO A 35 -33.39 -26.61 -2.58
N GLU A 36 -34.67 -26.35 -2.30
CA GLU A 36 -35.21 -25.94 -0.99
C GLU A 36 -35.58 -27.13 -0.07
N LEU A 37 -35.92 -26.83 1.20
CA LEU A 37 -36.64 -27.73 2.10
C LEU A 37 -37.72 -26.95 2.92
N GLU A 38 -38.99 -27.27 2.67
CA GLU A 38 -40.21 -26.77 3.35
C GLU A 38 -40.45 -27.45 4.73
N LEU A 39 -41.43 -27.17 5.61
CA LEU A 39 -42.61 -26.27 5.80
C LEU A 39 -42.87 -26.25 7.36
N PRO A 40 -44.00 -25.80 7.98
CA PRO A 40 -45.04 -24.83 7.61
C PRO A 40 -45.35 -23.72 8.66
N ASP A 41 -46.14 -22.73 8.22
CA ASP A 41 -46.80 -21.69 9.03
C ASP A 41 -48.05 -22.16 9.81
N ALA A 42 -48.48 -21.36 10.80
CA ALA A 42 -49.88 -21.29 11.25
C ALA A 42 -50.29 -19.94 11.88
N ALA A 43 -51.07 -19.17 11.11
CA ALA A 43 -52.12 -18.18 11.42
C ALA A 43 -52.31 -17.53 12.82
N SER A 44 -52.67 -16.24 12.79
CA SER A 44 -53.40 -15.51 13.85
C SER A 44 -54.93 -15.64 13.66
N PRO A 45 -55.77 -15.21 14.63
CA PRO A 45 -56.56 -14.00 14.38
C PRO A 45 -56.85 -13.11 15.63
N THR A 46 -57.75 -12.14 15.47
CA THR A 46 -57.92 -10.90 16.26
C THR A 46 -59.23 -10.81 17.07
N SER A 47 -59.36 -9.73 17.86
CA SER A 47 -60.59 -8.95 18.23
C SER A 47 -61.52 -9.34 19.41
N GLN A 48 -61.72 -8.32 20.30
CA GLN A 48 -62.99 -7.78 20.89
C GLN A 48 -63.93 -8.65 21.77
N GLU A 49 -64.78 -8.14 22.68
CA GLU A 49 -64.86 -6.92 23.57
C GLU A 49 -66.04 -7.16 24.59
N GLU A 50 -66.47 -6.17 25.39
CA GLU A 50 -67.64 -6.15 26.33
C GLU A 50 -67.57 -6.97 27.66
N GLU A 51 -68.38 -6.69 28.71
CA GLU A 51 -68.55 -5.45 29.50
C GLU A 51 -69.24 -5.72 30.88
N GLN A 52 -68.92 -4.93 31.93
CA GLN A 52 -69.77 -4.58 33.12
C GLN A 52 -70.22 -5.69 34.14
N PRO A 53 -70.80 -5.37 35.35
CA PRO A 53 -71.30 -4.07 35.85
C PRO A 53 -70.95 -3.60 37.30
N ALA A 54 -71.04 -2.27 37.49
CA ALA A 54 -71.60 -1.45 38.59
C ALA A 54 -71.32 -1.66 40.11
N SER A 55 -70.98 -0.57 40.82
CA SER A 55 -71.76 -0.02 41.97
C SER A 55 -71.23 1.36 42.48
N LEU A 56 -72.10 2.13 43.17
CA LEU A 56 -71.91 3.48 43.78
C LEU A 56 -72.73 3.51 45.10
N PRO A 57 -72.46 4.37 46.12
CA PRO A 57 -72.47 5.86 46.09
C PRO A 57 -71.21 6.47 46.79
N SER A 58 -71.10 7.69 47.37
CA SER A 58 -72.03 8.79 47.75
C SER A 58 -71.34 10.19 47.79
N GLU A 59 -72.04 11.22 48.29
CA GLU A 59 -71.66 12.65 48.30
C GLU A 59 -70.86 13.12 49.54
N GLN A 60 -70.08 14.22 49.42
CA GLN A 60 -70.31 15.49 50.16
C GLN A 60 -69.35 16.67 49.81
N SER A 61 -69.95 17.85 49.55
CA SER A 61 -69.53 19.25 49.75
C SER A 61 -68.09 19.79 49.52
N SER A 62 -68.02 20.85 48.68
CA SER A 62 -67.00 21.92 48.56
C SER A 62 -67.09 22.98 49.70
N PRO A 63 -66.18 23.99 49.92
CA PRO A 63 -65.33 24.65 48.90
C PRO A 63 -63.91 25.21 49.27
N SER A 64 -63.12 25.43 48.21
CA SER A 64 -62.06 26.45 47.99
C SER A 64 -61.04 26.84 49.09
N LYS A 65 -59.74 26.73 48.74
CA LYS A 65 -58.77 27.86 48.80
C LYS A 65 -57.54 27.61 47.91
N LYS A 66 -57.00 28.67 47.31
CA LYS A 66 -55.87 28.64 46.35
C LYS A 66 -54.54 28.37 47.06
N HIS A 67 -53.64 27.58 46.46
CA HIS A 67 -52.21 27.93 46.40
C HIS A 67 -51.41 27.19 45.30
N LYS A 68 -50.62 27.97 44.57
CA LYS A 68 -49.49 27.68 43.65
C LYS A 68 -49.16 26.19 43.38
N GLY A 69 -49.30 25.78 42.11
CA GLY A 69 -48.91 24.44 41.65
C GLY A 69 -47.40 24.20 41.62
N LYS A 70 -47.00 22.98 42.03
CA LYS A 70 -45.78 22.30 41.57
C LYS A 70 -46.16 21.42 40.36
N PRO A 71 -45.32 21.32 39.32
CA PRO A 71 -45.51 20.26 38.32
C PRO A 71 -45.19 18.91 38.95
N SER A 72 -46.16 17.99 38.99
CA SER A 72 -45.92 16.61 39.42
C SER A 72 -45.09 15.89 38.36
N SER A 73 -43.92 15.38 38.74
CA SER A 73 -43.15 14.44 37.94
C SER A 73 -43.97 13.17 37.73
N ARG A 74 -44.41 12.91 36.49
CA ARG A 74 -44.84 11.56 36.09
C ARG A 74 -43.64 10.63 36.18
N GLU A 75 -43.77 9.53 36.92
CA GLU A 75 -42.77 8.47 36.92
C GLU A 75 -42.67 7.86 35.51
N PRO A 76 -41.47 7.73 34.92
CA PRO A 76 -41.28 6.95 33.70
C PRO A 76 -41.45 5.46 34.04
N GLY A 77 -42.31 4.77 33.31
CA GLY A 77 -42.49 3.32 33.45
C GLY A 77 -41.17 2.56 33.32
N ARG A 78 -41.06 1.44 34.06
CA ARG A 78 -39.86 0.60 34.17
C ARG A 78 -39.22 0.32 32.81
N ARG A 79 -38.06 0.94 32.54
CA ARG A 79 -37.17 0.52 31.46
C ARG A 79 -36.52 -0.81 31.85
N CYS A 80 -36.30 -1.69 30.87
CA CYS A 80 -35.45 -2.85 31.05
C CYS A 80 -34.02 -2.37 31.39
N ASN A 81 -33.49 -2.76 32.55
CA ASN A 81 -32.15 -2.38 32.99
C ASN A 81 -31.07 -3.16 32.20
N THR A 82 -30.64 -2.61 31.06
CA THR A 82 -29.44 -3.06 30.34
C THR A 82 -28.13 -2.74 31.08
N ASP A 83 -28.18 -1.92 32.13
CA ASP A 83 -27.05 -1.51 32.99
C ASP A 83 -26.34 -2.64 33.74
N CYS A 84 -26.79 -3.90 33.64
CA CYS A 84 -26.17 -5.01 34.38
C CYS A 84 -24.69 -5.21 34.04
N LEU A 85 -24.25 -4.90 32.81
CA LEU A 85 -22.84 -4.97 32.42
C LEU A 85 -22.09 -3.68 32.80
N ASP A 86 -22.61 -2.52 32.40
CA ASP A 86 -21.95 -1.22 32.61
C ASP A 86 -21.78 -0.91 34.10
N ALA A 87 -22.82 -1.07 34.93
CA ALA A 87 -22.73 -0.84 36.36
C ALA A 87 -21.80 -1.84 37.09
N ARG A 88 -21.42 -2.97 36.48
CA ARG A 88 -20.40 -3.89 37.01
C ARG A 88 -18.99 -3.46 36.57
N LEU A 89 -18.80 -3.17 35.28
CA LEU A 89 -17.53 -2.71 34.73
C LEU A 89 -17.12 -1.36 35.33
N SER A 90 -18.04 -0.39 35.41
CA SER A 90 -17.85 0.91 36.05
C SER A 90 -17.38 0.78 37.51
N ARG A 91 -17.94 -0.16 38.28
CA ARG A 91 -17.47 -0.46 39.65
C ARG A 91 -16.08 -1.11 39.69
N ALA A 92 -15.79 -2.04 38.78
CA ALA A 92 -14.47 -2.66 38.69
C ALA A 92 -13.37 -1.64 38.32
N PHE A 93 -13.64 -0.78 37.34
CA PHE A 93 -12.77 0.34 36.99
C PHE A 93 -12.68 1.40 38.09
N GLY A 94 -13.77 1.66 38.82
CA GLY A 94 -13.75 2.50 40.01
C GLY A 94 -12.83 1.97 41.11
N TRP A 95 -12.82 0.65 41.34
CA TRP A 95 -11.86 0.00 42.25
C TRP A 95 -10.42 0.10 41.74
N LEU A 96 -10.18 -0.13 40.44
CA LEU A 96 -8.87 0.06 39.82
C LEU A 96 -8.38 1.51 39.96
N GLY A 97 -9.24 2.50 39.71
CA GLY A 97 -8.93 3.92 39.88
C GLY A 97 -8.60 4.27 41.33
N TRP A 98 -9.31 3.68 42.30
CA TRP A 98 -8.98 3.82 43.72
C TRP A 98 -7.58 3.27 44.03
N ALA A 99 -7.22 2.10 43.51
CA ALA A 99 -5.89 1.48 43.67
C ALA A 99 -4.76 2.28 42.99
N VAL A 100 -5.01 2.84 41.80
CA VAL A 100 -4.06 3.76 41.12
C VAL A 100 -3.88 5.04 41.94
N GLY A 101 -4.95 5.55 42.56
CA GLY A 101 -4.92 6.73 43.42
C GLY A 101 -4.23 6.53 44.78
N THR A 102 -4.34 5.33 45.39
CA THR A 102 -3.61 5.01 46.64
C THR A 102 -2.12 4.81 46.40
N HIS A 103 -1.76 4.10 45.33
CA HIS A 103 -0.41 3.57 45.10
C HIS A 103 0.20 3.99 43.75
N PRO A 104 0.20 5.29 43.38
CA PRO A 104 0.55 5.73 42.02
C PRO A 104 2.00 5.39 41.63
N TRP A 105 2.96 5.39 42.57
CA TRP A 105 4.35 5.08 42.25
C TRP A 105 4.54 3.66 41.67
N TYR A 106 3.78 2.67 42.12
CA TYR A 106 3.84 1.31 41.56
C TYR A 106 3.30 1.28 40.13
N PHE A 107 2.14 1.90 39.90
CA PHE A 107 1.51 2.00 38.58
C PHE A 107 2.25 2.93 37.60
N LEU A 108 3.21 3.73 38.07
CA LEU A 108 4.13 4.53 37.25
C LEU A 108 5.42 3.77 36.92
N LEU A 109 6.08 3.20 37.94
CA LEU A 109 7.40 2.57 37.79
C LEU A 109 7.32 1.24 37.03
N VAL A 110 6.31 0.41 37.28
CA VAL A 110 6.20 -0.91 36.63
C VAL A 110 6.03 -0.80 35.11
N PRO A 111 5.14 0.05 34.56
CA PRO A 111 5.09 0.29 33.11
C PRO A 111 6.38 0.90 32.52
N MET A 112 7.08 1.78 33.24
CA MET A 112 8.36 2.31 32.76
C MET A 112 9.46 1.25 32.71
N MET A 113 9.53 0.35 33.70
CA MET A 113 10.45 -0.79 33.63
C MET A 113 10.08 -1.76 32.51
N LEU A 114 8.79 -2.02 32.28
CA LEU A 114 8.31 -2.85 31.17
C LEU A 114 8.65 -2.23 29.81
N ALA A 115 8.53 -0.90 29.66
CA ALA A 115 8.93 -0.21 28.45
C ALA A 115 10.45 -0.27 28.22
N ALA A 116 11.25 -0.17 29.29
CA ALA A 116 12.70 -0.30 29.21
C ALA A 116 13.15 -1.72 28.83
N THR A 117 12.51 -2.77 29.37
CA THR A 117 12.85 -4.16 29.02
C THR A 117 12.40 -4.51 27.60
N LEU A 118 11.16 -4.20 27.23
CA LEU A 118 10.65 -4.47 25.87
C LEU A 118 11.38 -3.63 24.81
N GLY A 119 11.70 -2.36 25.12
CA GLY A 119 12.40 -1.45 24.22
C GLY A 119 13.79 -1.94 23.77
N THR A 120 14.42 -2.87 24.48
CA THR A 120 15.65 -3.55 24.01
C THR A 120 15.44 -4.29 22.68
N GLY A 121 14.21 -4.68 22.32
CA GLY A 121 13.90 -5.34 21.05
C GLY A 121 14.15 -4.45 19.83
N LEU A 122 14.22 -3.13 19.99
CA LEU A 122 14.60 -2.19 18.93
C LEU A 122 16.06 -2.40 18.45
N ILE A 123 16.89 -3.16 19.17
CA ILE A 123 18.22 -3.60 18.71
C ILE A 123 18.12 -4.52 17.48
N TYR A 124 17.03 -5.30 17.37
CA TYR A 124 16.76 -6.20 16.24
C TYR A 124 16.11 -5.49 15.04
N LEU A 125 15.99 -4.16 15.05
CA LEU A 125 15.50 -3.41 13.90
C LEU A 125 16.50 -3.59 12.72
N PRO A 126 16.08 -4.10 11.56
CA PRO A 126 16.98 -4.29 10.43
C PRO A 126 17.46 -2.93 9.92
N LYS A 127 18.79 -2.76 9.83
CA LYS A 127 19.41 -1.52 9.32
C LYS A 127 19.58 -1.54 7.80
N ASP A 128 19.84 -2.71 7.23
CA ASP A 128 20.26 -2.90 5.84
C ASP A 128 19.52 -4.09 5.17
N GLY A 129 18.26 -4.32 5.55
CA GLY A 129 17.47 -5.44 5.03
C GLY A 129 17.05 -5.22 3.57
N ASP A 130 17.37 -6.16 2.68
CA ASP A 130 16.78 -6.24 1.34
C ASP A 130 15.28 -6.60 1.46
N GLU A 131 14.41 -5.60 1.61
CA GLU A 131 12.95 -5.80 1.49
C GLU A 131 12.60 -6.25 0.07
N ASP A 132 12.16 -7.51 -0.07
CA ASP A 132 11.58 -8.02 -1.31
C ASP A 132 10.16 -7.43 -1.49
N LEU A 133 10.07 -6.38 -2.31
CA LEU A 133 8.81 -5.74 -2.68
C LEU A 133 7.83 -6.73 -3.34
N GLU A 134 8.31 -7.72 -4.09
CA GLU A 134 7.42 -8.73 -4.68
C GLU A 134 6.79 -9.56 -3.57
N GLU A 135 7.58 -10.08 -2.62
CA GLU A 135 7.04 -10.93 -1.55
C GLU A 135 6.10 -10.16 -0.59
N GLN A 136 6.37 -8.88 -0.34
CA GLN A 136 5.55 -8.05 0.55
C GLN A 136 4.21 -7.60 -0.07
N TYR A 137 4.18 -7.31 -1.38
CA TYR A 137 3.02 -6.76 -2.08
C TYR A 137 2.28 -7.77 -2.98
N THR A 138 2.61 -9.06 -2.93
CA THR A 138 1.86 -10.14 -3.62
C THR A 138 1.29 -11.19 -2.66
N PRO A 139 0.15 -11.83 -2.96
CA PRO A 139 -0.47 -12.83 -2.10
C PRO A 139 0.45 -13.97 -1.65
N ILE A 140 0.41 -14.35 -0.38
CA ILE A 140 1.32 -15.36 0.21
C ILE A 140 1.19 -16.74 -0.47
N GLY A 141 -0.03 -17.12 -0.84
CA GLY A 141 -0.38 -18.42 -1.43
C GLY A 141 -1.05 -18.33 -2.82
N GLY A 142 -0.78 -17.28 -3.59
CA GLY A 142 -1.40 -17.12 -4.92
C GLY A 142 -0.99 -18.23 -5.91
N PRO A 143 -1.91 -18.73 -6.78
CA PRO A 143 -1.61 -19.77 -7.77
C PRO A 143 -0.37 -19.48 -8.63
N ALA A 144 -0.22 -18.23 -9.07
CA ALA A 144 0.95 -17.76 -9.83
C ALA A 144 2.30 -18.02 -9.13
N LYS A 145 2.36 -18.03 -7.79
CA LYS A 145 3.59 -18.39 -7.06
C LYS A 145 3.87 -19.90 -7.10
N ALA A 146 2.83 -20.74 -7.13
CA ALA A 146 2.98 -22.19 -7.29
C ALA A 146 3.41 -22.54 -8.73
N GLU A 147 2.80 -21.89 -9.73
CA GLU A 147 3.16 -22.02 -11.15
C GLU A 147 4.60 -21.56 -11.41
N ARG A 148 5.01 -20.41 -10.86
CA ARG A 148 6.41 -19.92 -10.96
C ARG A 148 7.41 -20.88 -10.32
N ARG A 149 7.09 -21.47 -9.16
CA ARG A 149 7.93 -22.52 -8.54
C ARG A 149 8.03 -23.77 -9.41
N PHE A 150 6.93 -24.18 -10.07
CA PHE A 150 6.98 -25.28 -11.03
C PHE A 150 7.92 -24.96 -12.19
N VAL A 151 7.83 -23.76 -12.77
CA VAL A 151 8.71 -23.32 -13.86
C VAL A 151 10.18 -23.31 -13.42
N GLN A 152 10.49 -22.74 -12.25
CA GLN A 152 11.84 -22.69 -11.68
C GLN A 152 12.43 -24.10 -11.43
N ALA A 153 11.60 -25.07 -11.04
CA ALA A 153 12.04 -26.44 -10.79
C ALA A 153 12.28 -27.25 -12.08
N HIS A 154 11.62 -26.91 -13.20
CA HIS A 154 11.62 -27.71 -14.43
C HIS A 154 12.37 -27.06 -15.60
N PHE A 155 12.54 -25.74 -15.61
CA PHE A 155 13.21 -25.02 -16.70
C PHE A 155 14.35 -24.18 -16.13
N THR A 156 15.58 -24.68 -16.27
CA THR A 156 16.78 -23.96 -15.85
C THR A 156 17.19 -22.92 -16.89
N THR A 157 17.55 -21.74 -16.40
CA THR A 157 18.23 -20.69 -17.16
C THR A 157 19.74 -20.78 -16.96
N ASN A 158 20.51 -20.02 -17.74
CA ASN A 158 21.93 -19.80 -17.49
C ASN A 158 22.35 -18.44 -18.06
N ASP A 159 22.31 -17.40 -17.23
CA ASP A 159 22.69 -16.04 -17.62
C ASP A 159 24.17 -15.87 -17.97
N THR A 160 25.05 -16.77 -17.49
CA THR A 160 26.49 -16.74 -17.76
C THR A 160 26.89 -17.29 -19.14
N TYR A 161 26.00 -18.02 -19.82
CA TYR A 161 26.31 -18.69 -21.10
C TYR A 161 25.19 -18.71 -22.15
N ARG A 162 23.92 -18.81 -21.78
CA ARG A 162 22.77 -18.78 -22.72
C ARG A 162 21.60 -17.98 -22.14
N PHE A 163 21.84 -16.70 -21.89
CA PHE A 163 20.77 -15.79 -21.49
C PHE A 163 19.70 -15.66 -22.57
N SER A 164 18.43 -15.63 -22.15
CA SER A 164 17.28 -15.31 -23.00
C SER A 164 16.19 -14.63 -22.17
N ALA A 165 16.02 -13.32 -22.36
CA ALA A 165 15.13 -12.49 -21.55
C ALA A 165 13.68 -13.00 -21.49
N THR A 166 13.18 -13.57 -22.59
CA THR A 166 11.80 -14.09 -22.70
C THR A 166 11.57 -15.40 -21.94
N ARG A 167 12.64 -16.04 -21.46
CA ARG A 167 12.64 -17.38 -20.86
C ARG A 167 12.96 -17.37 -19.36
N MET A 168 13.18 -16.19 -18.78
CA MET A 168 13.42 -15.98 -17.35
C MET A 168 12.13 -16.18 -16.54
N SER A 169 12.27 -16.78 -15.36
CA SER A 169 11.19 -16.98 -14.38
C SER A 169 11.38 -16.17 -13.10
N THR A 170 12.33 -15.25 -13.08
CA THR A 170 12.68 -14.36 -11.97
C THR A 170 12.99 -12.98 -12.50
N GLU A 171 12.82 -11.96 -11.67
CA GLU A 171 13.34 -10.63 -11.98
C GLU A 171 14.87 -10.70 -12.05
N VAL A 172 15.41 -10.22 -13.17
CA VAL A 172 16.86 -10.18 -13.43
C VAL A 172 17.42 -8.82 -13.05
N ASN A 173 18.72 -8.74 -12.77
CA ASN A 173 19.42 -7.47 -12.72
C ASN A 173 19.45 -6.86 -14.12
N PHE A 174 18.86 -5.68 -14.30
CA PHE A 174 18.91 -4.96 -15.58
C PHE A 174 18.89 -3.45 -15.39
N ALA A 175 19.46 -2.75 -16.38
CA ALA A 175 19.18 -1.35 -16.63
C ALA A 175 18.41 -1.20 -17.95
N SER A 176 17.39 -0.35 -17.97
CA SER A 176 16.68 0.07 -19.17
C SER A 176 16.82 1.56 -19.38
N VAL A 177 17.06 1.95 -20.62
CA VAL A 177 17.06 3.35 -21.07
C VAL A 177 16.07 3.46 -22.21
N LEU A 178 15.07 4.34 -22.07
CA LEU A 178 14.17 4.70 -23.15
C LEU A 178 14.64 6.03 -23.74
N VAL A 179 14.79 6.04 -25.05
CA VAL A 179 15.19 7.19 -25.85
C VAL A 179 13.98 7.60 -26.68
N VAL A 180 13.56 8.87 -26.62
CA VAL A 180 12.45 9.43 -27.39
C VAL A 180 12.99 10.52 -28.29
N SER A 181 12.63 10.54 -29.59
CA SER A 181 13.05 11.66 -30.46
C SER A 181 12.09 12.84 -30.38
N ASP A 182 12.69 14.02 -30.19
CA ASP A 182 12.03 15.30 -30.40
C ASP A 182 11.65 15.49 -31.90
N THR A 183 12.37 14.80 -32.79
CA THR A 183 12.11 14.83 -34.24
C THR A 183 11.12 13.76 -34.67
N ASP A 184 10.67 13.83 -35.92
CA ASP A 184 9.68 12.93 -36.52
C ASP A 184 10.04 11.42 -36.48
N SER A 185 11.33 11.04 -36.42
CA SER A 185 11.72 9.63 -36.20
C SER A 185 13.17 9.45 -35.73
N LEU A 186 13.39 8.44 -34.87
CA LEU A 186 14.71 7.94 -34.45
C LEU A 186 15.48 7.20 -35.54
N LEU A 187 14.83 6.76 -36.63
CA LEU A 187 15.49 6.00 -37.72
C LEU A 187 16.34 6.88 -38.67
N LYS A 188 16.52 8.16 -38.32
CA LYS A 188 17.47 9.06 -38.99
C LYS A 188 18.89 8.75 -38.52
N GLU A 189 19.84 8.72 -39.46
CA GLU A 189 21.22 8.34 -39.18
C GLU A 189 21.89 9.22 -38.10
N ASP A 190 21.73 10.55 -38.16
CA ASP A 190 22.26 11.47 -37.13
C ASP A 190 21.75 11.12 -35.73
N THR A 191 20.45 10.86 -35.61
CA THR A 191 19.79 10.53 -34.35
C THR A 191 20.24 9.14 -33.85
N PHE A 192 20.36 8.17 -34.75
CA PHE A 192 20.81 6.82 -34.43
C PHE A 192 22.30 6.78 -34.03
N ILE A 193 23.14 7.66 -34.60
CA ILE A 193 24.53 7.90 -34.17
C ILE A 193 24.57 8.40 -32.73
N ASP A 194 23.73 9.38 -32.37
CA ASP A 194 23.66 9.91 -30.99
C ASP A 194 23.21 8.82 -29.98
N VAL A 195 22.24 7.98 -30.34
CA VAL A 195 21.88 6.80 -29.51
C VAL A 195 23.04 5.80 -29.41
N SER A 196 23.79 5.56 -30.51
CA SER A 196 24.95 4.67 -30.47
C SER A 196 26.10 5.22 -29.64
N ARG A 197 26.24 6.55 -29.50
CA ARG A 197 27.22 7.17 -28.59
C ARG A 197 26.83 6.95 -27.14
N LEU A 198 25.54 7.13 -26.81
CA LEU A 198 25.00 6.87 -25.47
C LEU A 198 25.19 5.40 -25.07
N ASP A 199 24.83 4.47 -25.95
CA ASP A 199 25.02 3.02 -25.74
C ASP A 199 26.49 2.68 -25.47
N HIS A 200 27.43 3.24 -26.25
CA HIS A 200 28.85 3.04 -26.02
C HIS A 200 29.33 3.60 -24.68
N MET A 201 28.89 4.80 -24.30
CA MET A 201 29.25 5.41 -23.00
C MET A 201 28.73 4.58 -21.82
N VAL A 202 27.50 4.06 -21.90
CA VAL A 202 26.95 3.15 -20.87
C VAL A 202 27.74 1.85 -20.79
N GLN A 203 28.10 1.24 -21.93
CA GLN A 203 28.93 0.03 -21.95
C GLN A 203 30.37 0.26 -21.50
N SER A 204 30.89 1.50 -21.55
CA SER A 204 32.20 1.86 -21.01
C SER A 204 32.22 2.10 -19.49
N LEU A 205 31.06 2.05 -18.80
CA LEU A 205 31.00 2.23 -17.36
C LEU A 205 31.73 1.11 -16.60
N SER A 206 32.59 1.55 -15.69
CA SER A 206 33.27 0.72 -14.71
C SER A 206 33.05 1.19 -13.27
N VAL A 207 33.23 0.26 -12.34
CA VAL A 207 33.22 0.52 -10.89
C VAL A 207 34.60 0.17 -10.34
N GLU A 208 35.24 1.12 -9.67
CA GLU A 208 36.45 0.86 -8.89
C GLU A 208 36.02 0.38 -7.50
N GLU A 209 36.41 -0.85 -7.15
CA GLU A 209 36.13 -1.47 -5.85
C GLU A 209 37.17 -1.05 -4.81
N VAL A 210 36.86 -1.23 -3.52
CA VAL A 210 37.73 -0.80 -2.39
C VAL A 210 39.11 -1.46 -2.43
N ASP A 211 39.21 -2.66 -3.01
CA ASP A 211 40.45 -3.43 -3.18
C ASP A 211 41.25 -3.03 -4.44
N GLY A 212 40.80 -2.02 -5.19
CA GLY A 212 41.42 -1.55 -6.45
C GLY A 212 41.07 -2.39 -7.68
N THR A 213 40.11 -3.32 -7.55
CA THR A 213 39.57 -4.12 -8.65
C THR A 213 38.56 -3.32 -9.47
N GLU A 214 38.74 -3.27 -10.80
CA GLU A 214 37.82 -2.58 -11.71
C GLU A 214 36.77 -3.55 -12.29
N ILE A 215 35.50 -3.36 -11.89
CA ILE A 215 34.34 -4.11 -12.40
C ILE A 215 33.83 -3.41 -13.66
N THR A 216 33.96 -4.05 -14.81
CA THR A 216 33.59 -3.52 -16.14
C THR A 216 32.30 -4.18 -16.66
N TYR A 217 31.52 -3.46 -17.47
CA TYR A 217 30.27 -4.00 -18.05
C TYR A 217 30.43 -5.40 -18.70
N PRO A 218 31.49 -5.72 -19.46
CA PRO A 218 31.65 -7.07 -20.05
C PRO A 218 31.84 -8.22 -19.06
N GLN A 219 32.15 -7.93 -17.78
CA GLN A 219 32.24 -8.92 -16.71
C GLN A 219 30.86 -9.21 -16.09
N VAL A 220 30.03 -8.18 -15.90
CA VAL A 220 28.69 -8.27 -15.27
C VAL A 220 27.54 -8.55 -16.25
N CYS A 221 27.75 -8.31 -17.56
CA CYS A 221 26.73 -8.54 -18.58
C CYS A 221 26.24 -10.01 -18.62
N ALA A 222 24.95 -10.20 -18.85
CA ALA A 222 24.39 -11.49 -19.22
C ALA A 222 24.89 -11.90 -20.63
N ARG A 223 25.19 -13.19 -20.82
CA ARG A 223 25.93 -13.67 -22.00
C ARG A 223 25.15 -14.65 -22.85
N TYR A 224 25.42 -14.58 -24.15
CA TYR A 224 25.10 -15.61 -25.12
C TYR A 224 26.39 -16.12 -25.77
N LYS A 225 26.78 -17.35 -25.42
CA LYS A 225 28.08 -17.96 -25.66
C LYS A 225 29.23 -17.12 -25.08
N ALA A 226 30.08 -16.54 -25.93
CA ALA A 226 31.23 -15.73 -25.51
C ALA A 226 30.94 -14.23 -25.42
N TYR A 227 29.78 -13.77 -25.87
CA TYR A 227 29.45 -12.35 -26.04
C TYR A 227 28.37 -11.90 -25.05
N CYS A 228 28.42 -10.64 -24.63
CA CYS A 228 27.28 -10.01 -23.95
C CYS A 228 26.05 -10.02 -24.86
N VAL A 229 24.87 -10.16 -24.27
CA VAL A 229 23.62 -9.93 -25.00
C VAL A 229 23.50 -8.44 -25.35
N PRO A 230 23.20 -8.08 -26.62
CA PRO A 230 23.20 -6.69 -27.05
C PRO A 230 22.06 -5.90 -26.40
N SER A 231 22.33 -4.64 -26.07
CA SER A 231 21.38 -3.69 -25.46
C SER A 231 20.14 -3.46 -26.33
N ASN A 232 20.31 -3.45 -27.65
CA ASN A 232 19.24 -3.44 -28.64
C ASN A 232 19.72 -4.19 -29.89
N PRO A 233 18.93 -5.14 -30.45
CA PRO A 233 19.41 -6.00 -31.52
C PRO A 233 19.56 -5.27 -32.86
N LEU A 234 18.73 -4.25 -33.15
CA LEU A 234 18.93 -3.42 -34.35
C LEU A 234 20.20 -2.57 -34.19
N MET A 235 20.41 -1.96 -33.02
CA MET A 235 21.60 -1.15 -32.76
C MET A 235 22.89 -1.98 -32.96
N TYR A 236 22.94 -3.20 -32.41
CA TYR A 236 24.07 -4.11 -32.58
C TYR A 236 24.32 -4.50 -34.05
N THR A 237 23.27 -4.83 -34.81
CA THR A 237 23.43 -5.18 -36.24
C THR A 237 23.91 -3.98 -37.09
N TRP A 238 23.46 -2.76 -36.77
CA TRP A 238 23.92 -1.54 -37.41
C TRP A 238 25.34 -1.13 -37.00
N GLN A 239 25.72 -1.31 -35.73
CA GLN A 239 27.10 -1.11 -35.26
C GLN A 239 28.09 -2.04 -35.97
N GLN A 240 27.70 -3.31 -36.23
CA GLN A 240 28.49 -4.23 -37.04
C GLN A 240 28.53 -3.86 -38.53
N ASN A 241 27.45 -3.30 -39.06
CA ASN A 241 27.33 -2.96 -40.48
C ASN A 241 26.61 -1.62 -40.67
N ARG A 242 27.38 -0.53 -40.70
CA ARG A 242 26.85 0.83 -40.90
C ARG A 242 26.17 1.06 -42.26
N LEU A 243 26.33 0.14 -43.22
CA LEU A 243 25.64 0.17 -44.51
C LEU A 243 24.20 -0.37 -44.44
N LEU A 244 23.73 -0.83 -43.26
CA LEU A 244 22.36 -1.29 -43.05
C LEU A 244 21.37 -0.12 -43.24
N ASN A 245 20.52 -0.22 -44.27
CA ASN A 245 19.55 0.83 -44.59
C ASN A 245 18.37 0.86 -43.59
N LEU A 246 18.45 1.78 -42.63
CA LEU A 246 17.43 2.00 -41.59
C LEU A 246 16.03 2.39 -42.12
N LYS A 247 15.88 2.68 -43.42
CA LYS A 247 14.58 3.02 -44.05
C LYS A 247 13.81 1.79 -44.59
N ASN A 248 14.43 0.61 -44.65
CA ASN A 248 13.81 -0.60 -45.19
C ASN A 248 13.81 -1.75 -44.16
N LEU A 249 13.27 -1.46 -42.97
CA LEU A 249 13.18 -2.40 -41.85
C LEU A 249 11.77 -2.97 -41.76
N THR A 250 11.65 -4.27 -41.48
CA THR A 250 10.35 -4.91 -41.22
C THR A 250 10.08 -5.01 -39.73
N PHE A 251 8.80 -4.92 -39.36
CA PHE A 251 8.30 -4.98 -37.99
C PHE A 251 7.02 -5.84 -37.94
N PRO A 252 6.76 -6.63 -36.89
CA PRO A 252 7.51 -6.75 -35.63
C PRO A 252 8.79 -7.59 -35.72
N ILE A 253 8.99 -8.37 -36.79
CA ILE A 253 10.20 -9.19 -37.00
C ILE A 253 11.03 -8.60 -38.16
N MET A 254 12.34 -8.52 -37.96
CA MET A 254 13.34 -8.26 -39.02
C MET A 254 14.19 -9.50 -39.27
N THR A 255 14.38 -9.89 -40.53
CA THR A 255 15.32 -10.97 -40.88
C THR A 255 16.69 -10.41 -41.21
N TYR A 256 17.74 -10.88 -40.53
CA TYR A 256 19.13 -10.51 -40.80
C TYR A 256 20.02 -11.74 -40.81
N LYS A 257 20.74 -11.98 -41.92
CA LYS A 257 21.56 -13.19 -42.14
C LYS A 257 20.79 -14.48 -41.81
N ASP A 258 19.58 -14.59 -42.35
CA ASP A 258 18.64 -15.70 -42.17
C ASP A 258 18.21 -15.98 -40.71
N GLN A 259 18.45 -15.05 -39.79
CA GLN A 259 17.97 -15.10 -38.40
C GLN A 259 16.86 -14.07 -38.15
N PRO A 260 15.74 -14.46 -37.51
CA PRO A 260 14.70 -13.54 -37.11
C PRO A 260 15.11 -12.74 -35.86
N ILE A 261 14.90 -11.43 -35.92
CA ILE A 261 15.14 -10.47 -34.84
C ILE A 261 13.80 -9.84 -34.47
N TYR A 262 13.37 -10.00 -33.22
CA TYR A 262 12.14 -9.43 -32.70
C TYR A 262 12.37 -7.97 -32.26
N LEU A 263 11.57 -7.04 -32.81
CA LEU A 263 11.64 -5.61 -32.54
C LEU A 263 10.47 -5.08 -31.70
N SER A 264 9.41 -5.88 -31.50
CA SER A 264 8.16 -5.51 -30.82
C SER A 264 8.33 -4.97 -29.39
N GLY A 265 9.37 -5.38 -28.67
CA GLY A 265 9.71 -4.86 -27.33
C GLY A 265 10.79 -3.77 -27.30
N PHE A 266 11.34 -3.37 -28.46
CA PHE A 266 12.51 -2.49 -28.57
C PHE A 266 12.22 -1.13 -29.22
N PHE A 267 11.11 -1.00 -29.94
CA PHE A 267 10.72 0.20 -30.68
C PHE A 267 9.27 0.60 -30.37
N GLY A 268 9.03 1.89 -30.14
CA GLY A 268 7.76 2.43 -29.69
C GLY A 268 7.28 3.65 -30.48
N GLY A 269 5.97 3.92 -30.45
CA GLY A 269 5.34 4.94 -31.28
C GLY A 269 5.59 4.72 -32.77
N ASN A 270 5.31 3.50 -33.24
CA ASN A 270 5.68 3.05 -34.58
C ASN A 270 4.62 3.42 -35.63
N VAL A 271 5.05 4.04 -36.72
CA VAL A 271 4.22 4.23 -37.92
C VAL A 271 4.58 3.15 -38.92
N LEU A 272 3.64 2.25 -39.16
CA LEU A 272 3.78 1.11 -40.08
C LEU A 272 3.21 1.46 -41.46
N GLY A 273 3.91 1.02 -42.50
CA GLY A 273 3.54 1.16 -43.89
C GLY A 273 2.92 -0.10 -44.47
N GLU A 274 3.22 -0.37 -45.74
CA GLU A 274 2.69 -1.50 -46.49
C GLU A 274 3.08 -2.87 -45.89
N HIS A 275 2.25 -3.87 -46.14
CA HIS A 275 2.50 -5.26 -45.75
C HIS A 275 3.57 -5.89 -46.65
N MET A 276 4.62 -6.44 -46.02
CA MET A 276 5.61 -7.29 -46.66
C MET A 276 5.50 -8.71 -46.09
N GLY A 277 4.56 -9.48 -46.65
CA GLY A 277 4.18 -10.79 -46.12
C GLY A 277 3.50 -10.67 -44.76
N GLY A 278 3.97 -11.46 -43.78
CA GLY A 278 3.48 -11.41 -42.40
C GLY A 278 3.91 -10.15 -41.61
N ASN A 279 4.92 -9.43 -42.09
CA ASN A 279 5.42 -8.21 -41.44
C ASN A 279 4.90 -6.94 -42.14
N ARG A 280 5.12 -5.77 -41.53
CA ARG A 280 4.92 -4.45 -42.15
C ARG A 280 6.24 -3.69 -42.26
N LEU A 281 6.34 -2.80 -43.24
CA LEU A 281 7.45 -1.86 -43.36
C LEU A 281 7.40 -0.84 -42.21
N LEU A 282 8.50 -0.65 -41.46
CA LEU A 282 8.62 0.35 -40.41
C LEU A 282 9.00 1.70 -41.03
N LEU A 283 8.04 2.61 -41.17
CA LEU A 283 8.27 3.92 -41.80
C LEU A 283 8.89 4.92 -40.82
N ARG A 284 8.41 4.94 -39.57
CA ARG A 284 8.90 5.80 -38.50
C ARG A 284 8.77 5.08 -37.17
N SER A 285 9.69 5.37 -36.26
CA SER A 285 9.59 5.03 -34.84
C SER A 285 9.99 6.25 -34.01
N LYS A 286 9.27 6.48 -32.90
CA LYS A 286 9.43 7.65 -32.02
C LYS A 286 10.26 7.36 -30.77
N ALA A 287 10.19 6.13 -30.26
CA ALA A 287 10.92 5.69 -29.08
C ALA A 287 11.74 4.43 -29.35
N LEU A 288 12.90 4.32 -28.71
CA LEU A 288 13.80 3.16 -28.76
C LEU A 288 14.21 2.78 -27.35
N ARG A 289 14.20 1.48 -27.07
CA ARG A 289 14.60 0.91 -25.78
C ARG A 289 15.98 0.26 -25.89
N LEU A 290 16.84 0.55 -24.92
CA LEU A 290 18.11 -0.13 -24.64
C LEU A 290 17.93 -0.93 -23.35
N LEU A 291 18.31 -2.21 -23.34
CA LEU A 291 18.15 -3.14 -22.22
C LEU A 291 19.47 -3.85 -21.91
N TYR A 292 20.14 -3.39 -20.86
CA TYR A 292 21.40 -3.95 -20.38
C TYR A 292 21.08 -5.04 -19.34
N TYR A 293 21.02 -6.29 -19.79
CA TYR A 293 20.83 -7.44 -18.92
C TYR A 293 22.14 -7.83 -18.24
N LEU A 294 22.08 -8.08 -16.94
CA LEU A 294 23.20 -8.43 -16.09
C LEU A 294 22.98 -9.81 -15.46
N LYS A 295 24.07 -10.40 -14.96
CA LYS A 295 24.02 -11.67 -14.25
C LYS A 295 23.31 -11.51 -12.90
N THR A 296 22.60 -12.56 -12.52
CA THR A 296 21.68 -12.57 -11.38
C THR A 296 21.65 -13.93 -10.66
N GLU A 297 21.87 -15.04 -11.38
CA GLU A 297 21.69 -16.40 -10.85
C GLU A 297 22.65 -16.74 -9.68
N ARG A 298 23.90 -16.27 -9.73
CA ARG A 298 24.86 -16.48 -8.65
C ARG A 298 24.88 -15.28 -7.70
N PRO A 299 24.92 -15.50 -6.36
CA PRO A 299 24.96 -14.39 -5.40
C PRO A 299 26.13 -13.42 -5.61
N GLU A 300 27.31 -13.92 -5.95
CA GLU A 300 28.51 -13.12 -6.23
C GLU A 300 28.35 -12.25 -7.49
N ASP A 301 27.98 -12.86 -8.62
CA ASP A 301 27.71 -12.13 -9.87
C ASP A 301 26.56 -11.11 -9.69
N SER A 302 25.55 -11.43 -8.87
CA SER A 302 24.43 -10.54 -8.56
C SER A 302 24.85 -9.35 -7.71
N LEU A 303 25.76 -9.53 -6.73
CA LEU A 303 26.33 -8.44 -5.94
C LEU A 303 27.12 -7.46 -6.82
N GLN A 304 27.99 -7.97 -7.69
CA GLN A 304 28.74 -7.16 -8.65
C GLN A 304 27.83 -6.42 -9.64
N SER A 305 26.76 -7.09 -10.08
CA SER A 305 25.75 -6.46 -10.95
C SER A 305 24.98 -5.35 -10.23
N LYS A 306 24.63 -5.53 -8.94
CA LYS A 306 24.02 -4.46 -8.10
C LYS A 306 24.98 -3.27 -7.92
N GLN A 307 26.28 -3.51 -7.70
CA GLN A 307 27.29 -2.44 -7.62
C GLN A 307 27.37 -1.64 -8.94
N TRP A 308 27.40 -2.33 -10.10
CA TRP A 308 27.40 -1.68 -11.41
C TRP A 308 26.11 -0.87 -11.66
N LEU A 309 24.93 -1.39 -11.28
CA LEU A 309 23.66 -0.65 -11.38
C LEU A 309 23.66 0.63 -10.52
N ASN A 310 24.21 0.59 -9.31
CA ASN A 310 24.34 1.78 -8.48
C ASN A 310 25.26 2.85 -9.13
N GLN A 311 26.39 2.42 -9.71
CA GLN A 311 27.28 3.34 -10.44
C GLN A 311 26.61 3.90 -11.70
N PHE A 312 25.87 3.07 -12.45
CA PHE A 312 25.06 3.51 -13.58
C PHE A 312 24.06 4.61 -13.15
N LEU A 313 23.29 4.39 -12.09
CA LEU A 313 22.34 5.38 -11.56
C LEU A 313 23.02 6.70 -11.17
N ASN A 314 24.20 6.64 -10.54
CA ASN A 314 24.96 7.81 -10.12
C ASN A 314 25.54 8.60 -11.31
N GLN A 315 26.00 7.93 -12.36
CA GLN A 315 26.69 8.55 -13.50
C GLN A 315 25.80 8.86 -14.70
N PHE A 316 24.60 8.28 -14.82
CA PHE A 316 23.76 8.42 -16.01
C PHE A 316 23.45 9.88 -16.36
N ASN A 317 23.13 10.70 -15.37
CA ASN A 317 22.86 12.13 -15.58
C ASN A 317 24.11 12.89 -16.05
N ASN A 318 25.31 12.52 -15.58
CA ASN A 318 26.57 13.09 -16.05
C ASN A 318 26.86 12.69 -17.51
N ILE A 319 26.64 11.42 -17.86
CA ILE A 319 26.79 10.91 -19.24
C ILE A 319 25.82 11.63 -20.19
N SER A 320 24.53 11.70 -19.83
CA SER A 320 23.49 12.35 -20.63
C SER A 320 23.81 13.83 -20.88
N ASN A 321 24.15 14.57 -19.84
CA ASN A 321 24.50 15.99 -19.95
C ASN A 321 25.82 16.22 -20.71
N GLY A 322 26.83 15.36 -20.50
CA GLY A 322 28.12 15.43 -21.18
C GLY A 322 28.05 15.15 -22.69
N LEU A 323 27.13 14.28 -23.11
CA LEU A 323 26.87 13.99 -24.52
C LEU A 323 26.12 15.12 -25.26
N ASN A 324 25.45 16.03 -24.54
CA ASN A 324 24.70 17.16 -25.09
C ASN A 324 23.77 16.74 -26.24
N LEU A 325 22.93 15.74 -25.97
CA LEU A 325 22.00 15.12 -26.91
C LEU A 325 20.92 16.16 -27.32
N LYS A 326 20.92 16.60 -28.59
CA LYS A 326 20.07 17.72 -29.06
C LYS A 326 18.70 17.33 -29.62
N ASN A 327 18.54 16.07 -30.00
CA ASN A 327 17.40 15.56 -30.79
C ASN A 327 16.67 14.38 -30.12
N VAL A 328 17.08 14.04 -28.89
CA VAL A 328 16.53 12.94 -28.12
C VAL A 328 16.43 13.29 -26.63
N GLN A 329 15.29 12.96 -26.04
CA GLN A 329 15.10 12.87 -24.60
C GLN A 329 15.44 11.45 -24.14
N VAL A 330 16.02 11.33 -22.95
CA VAL A 330 16.37 10.05 -22.32
C VAL A 330 15.80 9.94 -20.92
N VAL A 331 15.23 8.77 -20.62
CA VAL A 331 14.74 8.37 -19.30
C VAL A 331 15.25 6.96 -18.99
N TYR A 332 15.45 6.64 -17.72
CA TYR A 332 16.11 5.41 -17.29
C TYR A 332 15.44 4.75 -16.09
N PHE A 333 15.62 3.45 -15.97
CA PHE A 333 15.10 2.61 -14.89
C PHE A 333 16.03 1.41 -14.67
N THR A 334 16.11 0.90 -13.45
CA THR A 334 16.84 -0.34 -13.14
C THR A 334 16.00 -1.23 -12.23
N SER A 335 16.36 -2.52 -12.13
CA SER A 335 15.75 -3.42 -11.14
C SER A 335 15.86 -2.90 -9.70
N LEU A 336 16.91 -2.12 -9.38
CA LEU A 336 17.09 -1.48 -8.07
C LEU A 336 16.27 -0.21 -7.86
N SER A 337 15.86 0.47 -8.94
CA SER A 337 15.25 1.80 -8.87
C SER A 337 14.03 1.86 -7.94
N ARG A 338 13.10 0.89 -8.06
CA ARG A 338 11.90 0.83 -7.21
C ARG A 338 12.23 0.76 -5.71
N LYS A 339 13.23 -0.04 -5.34
CA LYS A 339 13.68 -0.19 -3.96
C LYS A 339 14.34 1.09 -3.44
N LEU A 340 15.25 1.66 -4.24
CA LEU A 340 16.00 2.87 -3.87
C LEU A 340 15.08 4.09 -3.70
N GLU A 341 14.08 4.27 -4.56
CA GLU A 341 13.11 5.37 -4.44
C GLU A 341 12.18 5.21 -3.23
N PHE A 342 11.77 3.99 -2.92
CA PHE A 342 10.97 3.69 -1.72
C PHE A 342 11.76 3.93 -0.42
N GLU A 343 13.04 3.56 -0.39
CA GLU A 343 13.94 3.84 0.73
C GLU A 343 14.23 5.34 0.86
N SER A 344 14.51 6.03 -0.26
CA SER A 344 14.74 7.48 -0.32
C SER A 344 13.53 8.27 0.21
N THR A 345 12.32 7.93 -0.26
CA THR A 345 11.05 8.50 0.21
C THR A 345 10.86 8.26 1.71
N SER A 346 11.25 7.08 2.22
CA SER A 346 11.19 6.80 3.66
C SER A 346 12.17 7.68 4.46
N ARG A 347 13.40 7.90 3.95
CA ARG A 347 14.41 8.77 4.57
C ARG A 347 13.96 10.25 4.60
N THR A 348 13.20 10.73 3.61
CA THR A 348 12.65 12.11 3.61
C THR A 348 11.41 12.25 4.51
N VAL A 349 10.60 11.20 4.68
CA VAL A 349 9.39 11.22 5.53
C VAL A 349 9.71 11.11 7.03
N ILE A 350 10.74 10.36 7.45
CA ILE A 350 11.10 10.22 8.88
C ILE A 350 11.28 11.58 9.61
N PRO A 351 11.99 12.58 9.05
CA PRO A 351 12.05 13.94 9.62
C PRO A 351 10.68 14.64 9.80
N LEU A 352 9.70 14.36 8.94
CA LEU A 352 8.36 14.95 9.03
C LEU A 352 7.59 14.40 10.24
N PHE A 353 7.83 13.14 10.64
CA PHE A 353 7.24 12.60 11.87
C PHE A 353 7.72 13.33 13.12
N HIS A 354 9.00 13.74 13.19
CA HIS A 354 9.49 14.56 14.30
C HIS A 354 8.75 15.91 14.40
N TRP A 355 8.47 16.55 13.26
CA TRP A 355 7.64 17.76 13.21
C TRP A 355 6.18 17.50 13.63
N ALA A 356 5.57 16.42 13.14
CA ALA A 356 4.21 16.04 13.53
C ALA A 356 4.09 15.77 15.04
N TYR A 357 5.06 15.07 15.63
CA TYR A 357 5.13 14.84 17.07
C TYR A 357 5.30 16.14 17.86
N PHE A 358 6.18 17.04 17.43
CA PHE A 358 6.33 18.35 18.05
C PHE A 358 5.01 19.15 18.01
N LEU A 359 4.34 19.20 16.86
CA LEU A 359 3.06 19.90 16.71
C LEU A 359 1.96 19.30 17.60
N ILE A 360 1.88 17.97 17.73
CA ILE A 360 0.92 17.30 18.61
C ILE A 360 1.23 17.60 20.10
N VAL A 361 2.50 17.60 20.51
CA VAL A 361 2.89 18.00 21.88
C VAL A 361 2.51 19.45 22.17
N VAL A 362 2.78 20.37 21.23
CA VAL A 362 2.41 21.80 21.36
C VAL A 362 0.89 21.96 21.42
N PHE A 363 0.14 21.28 20.54
CA PHE A 363 -1.33 21.29 20.55
C PHE A 363 -1.90 20.75 21.87
N ALA A 364 -1.37 19.63 22.38
CA ALA A 364 -1.79 19.05 23.66
C ALA A 364 -1.47 19.96 24.86
N THR A 365 -0.30 20.59 24.84
CA THR A 365 0.16 21.58 25.82
C THR A 365 -0.77 22.79 25.86
N ILE A 366 -1.09 23.39 24.71
CA ILE A 366 -1.97 24.56 24.59
C ILE A 366 -3.41 24.20 24.95
N SER A 367 -3.93 23.06 24.49
CA SER A 367 -5.30 22.62 24.77
C SER A 367 -5.55 22.30 26.25
N CYS A 368 -4.52 21.90 26.99
CA CYS A 368 -4.57 21.66 28.44
C CYS A 368 -4.14 22.87 29.29
N TYR A 369 -3.81 24.00 28.67
CA TYR A 369 -3.44 25.22 29.36
C TYR A 369 -4.67 25.89 29.99
N ARG A 370 -4.51 26.35 31.23
CA ARG A 370 -5.47 27.22 31.91
C ARG A 370 -4.70 28.35 32.59
N LEU A 371 -5.34 29.53 32.67
CA LEU A 371 -4.86 30.65 33.47
C LEU A 371 -4.82 30.32 34.97
N ASP A 372 -5.64 29.35 35.41
CA ASP A 372 -5.68 28.86 36.78
C ASP A 372 -4.42 28.03 37.10
N CYS A 373 -3.48 28.67 37.77
CA CYS A 373 -2.23 28.12 38.30
C CYS A 373 -2.41 26.77 39.04
N VAL A 374 -3.55 26.57 39.73
CA VAL A 374 -3.90 25.32 40.45
C VAL A 374 -4.39 24.20 39.53
N ARG A 375 -5.18 24.52 38.48
CA ARG A 375 -5.88 23.55 37.61
C ARG A 375 -5.22 23.36 36.23
N ASN A 376 -4.11 24.03 35.96
CA ASN A 376 -3.32 23.89 34.73
C ASN A 376 -2.79 22.44 34.56
N LYS A 377 -3.08 21.82 33.40
CA LYS A 377 -2.75 20.42 33.07
C LYS A 377 -1.64 20.26 32.03
N MET A 378 -0.91 21.32 31.71
CA MET A 378 0.18 21.31 30.72
C MET A 378 1.16 20.13 30.88
N TRP A 379 1.70 19.91 32.08
CA TRP A 379 2.63 18.81 32.35
C TRP A 379 2.00 17.41 32.24
N VAL A 380 0.71 17.29 32.55
CA VAL A 380 -0.05 16.04 32.35
C VAL A 380 -0.19 15.75 30.86
N ALA A 381 -0.46 16.77 30.04
CA ALA A 381 -0.54 16.60 28.58
C ALA A 381 0.78 16.14 27.95
N VAL A 382 1.90 16.76 28.34
CA VAL A 382 3.25 16.34 27.89
C VAL A 382 3.53 14.89 28.32
N PHE A 383 3.21 14.52 29.56
CA PHE A 383 3.44 13.15 30.05
C PHE A 383 2.55 12.11 29.34
N GLY A 384 1.30 12.45 28.98
CA GLY A 384 0.42 11.55 28.21
C GLY A 384 0.93 11.23 26.81
N VAL A 385 1.55 12.22 26.13
CA VAL A 385 2.27 11.98 24.86
C VAL A 385 3.47 11.04 25.09
N ILE A 386 4.24 11.24 26.17
CA ILE A 386 5.36 10.35 26.53
C ILE A 386 4.86 8.93 26.83
N CYS A 387 3.75 8.74 27.55
CA CYS A 387 3.13 7.43 27.75
C CYS A 387 2.79 6.74 26.43
N THR A 388 2.29 7.49 25.46
CA THR A 388 1.95 6.96 24.13
C THR A 388 3.21 6.57 23.34
N PHE A 389 4.28 7.35 23.42
CA PHE A 389 5.58 6.98 22.84
C PHE A 389 6.18 5.72 23.51
N LEU A 390 6.12 5.61 24.84
CA LEU A 390 6.56 4.42 25.56
C LEU A 390 5.76 3.18 25.14
N ALA A 391 4.47 3.31 24.85
CA ALA A 391 3.66 2.22 24.31
C ALA A 391 4.14 1.78 22.92
N VAL A 392 4.51 2.71 22.04
CA VAL A 392 5.13 2.39 20.73
C VAL A 392 6.42 1.60 20.91
N VAL A 393 7.34 2.09 21.74
CA VAL A 393 8.60 1.39 22.06
C VAL A 393 8.34 -0.03 22.59
N SER A 394 7.32 -0.20 23.43
CA SER A 394 6.97 -1.49 24.04
C SER A 394 6.35 -2.47 23.05
N GLY A 395 5.39 -2.01 22.24
CA GLY A 395 4.72 -2.84 21.23
C GLY A 395 5.65 -3.27 20.11
N PHE A 396 6.45 -2.34 19.59
CA PHE A 396 7.44 -2.63 18.55
C PHE A 396 8.55 -3.53 19.10
N GLY A 397 9.08 -3.20 20.29
CA GLY A 397 10.12 -3.98 20.95
C GLY A 397 9.70 -5.42 21.24
N LEU A 398 8.46 -5.66 21.71
CA LEU A 398 7.94 -7.01 21.89
C LEU A 398 7.91 -7.80 20.59
N LEU A 399 7.41 -7.22 19.51
CA LEU A 399 7.24 -7.93 18.24
C LEU A 399 8.58 -8.22 17.55
N LEU A 400 9.56 -7.31 17.68
CA LEU A 400 10.93 -7.55 17.25
C LEU A 400 11.61 -8.65 18.09
N HIS A 401 11.37 -8.71 19.41
CA HIS A 401 11.83 -9.83 20.26
C HIS A 401 11.21 -11.18 19.87
N VAL A 402 9.98 -11.20 19.36
CA VAL A 402 9.31 -12.40 18.82
C VAL A 402 9.84 -12.77 17.42
N GLY A 403 10.68 -11.94 16.81
CA GLY A 403 11.24 -12.16 15.47
C GLY A 403 10.29 -11.79 14.33
N MET A 404 9.32 -10.90 14.56
CA MET A 404 8.49 -10.38 13.48
C MET A 404 9.33 -9.50 12.53
N PRO A 405 9.24 -9.70 11.20
CA PRO A 405 9.88 -8.81 10.24
C PRO A 405 9.33 -7.38 10.34
N PHE A 406 10.23 -6.41 10.45
CA PHE A 406 9.89 -5.01 10.26
C PHE A 406 9.83 -4.69 8.76
N VAL A 407 8.80 -3.94 8.35
CA VAL A 407 8.61 -3.48 6.97
C VAL A 407 8.32 -1.98 6.96
N MET A 408 8.75 -1.23 5.94
CA MET A 408 8.65 0.24 5.96
C MET A 408 7.22 0.80 6.19
N ILE A 409 6.17 0.10 5.75
CA ILE A 409 4.78 0.53 6.04
C ILE A 409 4.45 0.55 7.55
N VAL A 410 5.12 -0.30 8.36
CA VAL A 410 5.01 -0.29 9.83
C VAL A 410 5.60 1.01 10.42
N ALA A 411 6.60 1.63 9.79
CA ALA A 411 7.20 2.87 10.27
C ALA A 411 6.22 4.05 10.35
N ASN A 412 5.09 3.97 9.61
CA ASN A 412 4.02 4.97 9.62
C ASN A 412 3.01 4.78 10.77
N SER A 413 2.92 3.58 11.37
CA SER A 413 1.91 3.29 12.40
C SER A 413 2.06 4.08 13.71
N PRO A 414 3.27 4.49 14.19
CA PRO A 414 3.42 5.30 15.40
C PRO A 414 2.67 6.64 15.34
N PHE A 415 2.55 7.24 14.15
CA PHE A 415 1.77 8.47 13.96
C PHE A 415 0.26 8.24 14.18
N LEU A 416 -0.30 7.14 13.65
CA LEU A 416 -1.68 6.73 13.87
C LEU A 416 -1.94 6.44 15.37
N ILE A 417 -1.04 5.66 15.98
CA ILE A 417 -1.12 5.27 17.39
C ILE A 417 -1.06 6.49 18.31
N LEU A 418 -0.25 7.51 17.97
CA LEU A 418 -0.18 8.74 18.73
C LEU A 418 -1.53 9.47 18.79
N GLY A 419 -2.24 9.56 17.67
CA GLY A 419 -3.58 10.17 17.62
C GLY A 419 -4.56 9.48 18.59
N VAL A 420 -4.61 8.14 18.56
CA VAL A 420 -5.49 7.34 19.44
C VAL A 420 -5.08 7.44 20.92
N GLY A 421 -3.78 7.45 21.22
CA GLY A 421 -3.29 7.58 22.60
C GLY A 421 -3.58 8.95 23.21
N VAL A 422 -3.42 10.03 22.42
CA VAL A 422 -3.69 11.41 22.84
C VAL A 422 -5.18 11.69 23.02
N ASP A 423 -6.07 11.08 22.24
CA ASP A 423 -7.52 11.17 22.46
C ASP A 423 -7.93 10.60 23.83
N ASN A 424 -7.49 9.38 24.15
CA ASN A 424 -7.73 8.74 25.46
C ASN A 424 -7.21 9.61 26.62
N MET A 425 -6.01 10.19 26.46
CA MET A 425 -5.43 11.14 27.41
C MET A 425 -6.36 12.35 27.65
N PHE A 426 -6.88 12.97 26.60
CA PHE A 426 -7.80 14.11 26.71
C PHE A 426 -9.13 13.73 27.39
N ILE A 427 -9.71 12.57 27.07
CA ILE A 427 -10.95 12.08 27.69
C ILE A 427 -10.77 11.94 29.21
N MET A 428 -9.65 11.34 29.66
CA MET A 428 -9.33 11.19 31.07
C MET A 428 -9.08 12.54 31.76
N VAL A 429 -8.36 13.48 31.13
CA VAL A 429 -8.12 14.83 31.67
C VAL A 429 -9.43 15.62 31.79
N ALA A 430 -10.32 15.53 30.79
CA ALA A 430 -11.61 16.21 30.80
C ALA A 430 -12.54 15.67 31.91
N ALA A 431 -12.49 14.37 32.19
CA ALA A 431 -13.18 13.77 33.34
C ALA A 431 -12.55 14.21 34.67
N TRP A 432 -11.22 14.22 34.78
CA TRP A 432 -10.51 14.69 35.98
C TRP A 432 -10.84 16.15 36.31
N GLN A 433 -10.88 17.05 35.32
CA GLN A 433 -11.24 18.45 35.53
C GLN A 433 -12.67 18.65 36.07
N LYS A 434 -13.58 17.68 35.86
CA LYS A 434 -14.95 17.68 36.42
C LYS A 434 -15.03 17.19 37.87
N THR A 435 -13.95 16.63 38.44
CA THR A 435 -13.91 16.23 39.85
C THR A 435 -13.76 17.42 40.79
N ARG A 436 -14.25 17.29 42.03
CA ARG A 436 -14.14 18.34 43.06
C ARG A 436 -12.77 18.28 43.73
N LEU A 437 -12.18 19.44 44.01
CA LEU A 437 -10.86 19.55 44.66
C LEU A 437 -10.87 19.16 46.15
N ALA A 438 -12.06 19.06 46.76
CA ALA A 438 -12.23 18.65 48.15
C ALA A 438 -12.27 17.12 48.36
N GLU A 439 -12.51 16.34 47.30
CA GLU A 439 -12.53 14.87 47.35
C GLU A 439 -11.09 14.31 47.48
N SER A 440 -10.96 13.13 48.10
CA SER A 440 -9.66 12.46 48.21
C SER A 440 -9.12 12.04 46.83
N ILE A 441 -7.81 11.99 46.64
CA ILE A 441 -7.20 11.67 45.32
C ILE A 441 -7.62 10.27 44.83
N GLN A 442 -7.74 9.33 45.76
CA GLN A 442 -8.23 7.97 45.55
C GLN A 442 -9.66 7.96 45.00
N GLU A 443 -10.54 8.74 45.62
CA GLU A 443 -11.95 8.88 45.26
C GLU A 443 -12.13 9.65 43.95
N ARG A 444 -11.37 10.72 43.73
CA ARG A 444 -11.32 11.44 42.45
C ARG A 444 -10.91 10.52 41.31
N MET A 445 -9.88 9.69 41.50
CA MET A 445 -9.44 8.75 40.47
C MET A 445 -10.47 7.63 40.22
N SER A 446 -11.08 7.10 41.28
CA SER A 446 -12.20 6.16 41.21
C SER A 446 -13.39 6.73 40.41
N ASN A 447 -13.75 8.00 40.69
CA ASN A 447 -14.83 8.75 40.04
C ASN A 447 -14.53 9.06 38.55
N VAL A 448 -13.25 9.24 38.18
CA VAL A 448 -12.84 9.34 36.77
C VAL A 448 -12.97 7.97 36.09
N TYR A 449 -12.36 6.93 36.64
CA TYR A 449 -12.27 5.63 35.98
C TYR A 449 -13.65 4.99 35.80
N SER A 450 -14.51 5.06 36.81
CA SER A 450 -15.91 4.60 36.73
C SER A 450 -16.75 5.30 35.65
N LYS A 451 -16.35 6.50 35.20
CA LYS A 451 -17.06 7.27 34.16
C LYS A 451 -16.49 7.15 32.75
N VAL A 452 -15.17 7.02 32.59
CA VAL A 452 -14.55 7.01 31.24
C VAL A 452 -13.84 5.72 30.87
N ALA A 453 -13.39 4.90 31.83
CA ALA A 453 -12.59 3.74 31.49
C ALA A 453 -13.37 2.72 30.65
N VAL A 454 -14.66 2.49 30.92
CA VAL A 454 -15.52 1.61 30.10
C VAL A 454 -15.56 2.07 28.64
N SER A 455 -15.78 3.37 28.40
CA SER A 455 -15.81 3.94 27.03
C SER A 455 -14.46 3.80 26.33
N ILE A 456 -13.35 4.06 27.04
CA ILE A 456 -11.99 3.92 26.51
C ILE A 456 -11.68 2.44 26.21
N THR A 457 -12.06 1.51 27.09
CA THR A 457 -11.87 0.07 26.85
C THR A 457 -12.65 -0.37 25.61
N ILE A 458 -13.89 0.07 25.42
CA ILE A 458 -14.69 -0.26 24.23
C ILE A 458 -13.99 0.24 22.97
N THR A 459 -13.62 1.53 22.89
CA THR A 459 -12.99 2.09 21.68
C THR A 459 -11.63 1.46 21.38
N THR A 460 -10.82 1.19 22.40
CA THR A 460 -9.53 0.50 22.19
C THR A 460 -9.73 -0.95 21.77
N LEU A 461 -10.68 -1.68 22.35
CA LEU A 461 -10.96 -3.07 21.98
C LEU A 461 -11.50 -3.16 20.55
N THR A 462 -12.41 -2.27 20.13
CA THR A 462 -12.90 -2.25 18.75
C THR A 462 -11.79 -1.92 17.76
N ASN A 463 -10.87 -0.99 18.09
CA ASN A 463 -9.72 -0.69 17.25
C ASN A 463 -8.76 -1.88 17.16
N VAL A 464 -8.42 -2.50 18.29
CA VAL A 464 -7.53 -3.67 18.34
C VAL A 464 -8.13 -4.84 17.55
N LEU A 465 -9.43 -5.12 17.69
CA LEU A 465 -10.12 -6.14 16.90
C LEU A 465 -10.13 -5.79 15.41
N ALA A 466 -10.41 -4.54 15.02
CA ALA A 466 -10.37 -4.11 13.63
C ALA A 466 -8.98 -4.31 12.99
N PHE A 467 -7.90 -3.91 13.69
CA PHE A 467 -6.54 -4.19 13.22
C PHE A 467 -6.26 -5.69 13.13
N TYR A 468 -6.65 -6.50 14.10
CA TYR A 468 -6.48 -7.95 14.02
C TYR A 468 -7.29 -8.60 12.89
N THR A 469 -8.50 -8.13 12.56
CA THR A 469 -9.22 -8.63 11.37
C THR A 469 -8.48 -8.34 10.07
N GLY A 470 -7.70 -7.24 10.00
CA GLY A 470 -6.83 -6.95 8.87
C GLY A 470 -5.69 -7.96 8.65
N THR A 471 -5.38 -8.81 9.64
CA THR A 471 -4.42 -9.92 9.46
C THR A 471 -4.95 -11.05 8.58
N MET A 472 -6.26 -11.07 8.28
CA MET A 472 -6.84 -11.96 7.27
C MET A 472 -6.54 -11.52 5.83
N SER A 473 -5.91 -10.35 5.63
CA SER A 473 -5.41 -9.91 4.32
C SER A 473 -4.43 -10.92 3.71
N SER A 474 -4.46 -11.09 2.39
CA SER A 474 -3.53 -11.96 1.67
C SER A 474 -2.10 -11.42 1.55
N PHE A 475 -1.88 -10.15 1.90
CA PHE A 475 -0.61 -9.42 1.69
C PHE A 475 0.19 -9.30 2.99
N ARG A 476 1.47 -9.69 2.98
CA ARG A 476 2.33 -9.70 4.18
C ARG A 476 2.54 -8.32 4.78
N SER A 477 2.76 -7.30 3.95
CA SER A 477 2.96 -5.91 4.39
C SER A 477 1.78 -5.41 5.25
N VAL A 478 0.54 -5.72 4.83
CA VAL A 478 -0.69 -5.40 5.55
C VAL A 478 -0.82 -6.23 6.82
N GLN A 479 -0.51 -7.54 6.79
CA GLN A 479 -0.53 -8.39 7.97
C GLN A 479 0.41 -7.85 9.06
N TYR A 480 1.68 -7.55 8.72
CA TYR A 480 2.64 -7.00 9.68
C TYR A 480 2.18 -5.64 10.21
N PHE A 481 1.77 -4.71 9.35
CA PHE A 481 1.21 -3.41 9.76
C PHE A 481 0.06 -3.57 10.77
N CYS A 482 -0.86 -4.50 10.51
CA CYS A 482 -1.99 -4.80 11.38
C CYS A 482 -1.56 -5.38 12.74
N ILE A 483 -0.63 -6.34 12.78
CA ILE A 483 -0.19 -6.93 14.06
C ILE A 483 0.61 -5.91 14.88
N TYR A 484 1.52 -5.15 14.26
CA TYR A 484 2.26 -4.06 14.92
C TYR A 484 1.30 -3.02 15.50
N THR A 485 0.34 -2.55 14.70
CA THR A 485 -0.59 -1.51 15.16
C THR A 485 -1.55 -2.02 16.24
N GLY A 486 -2.15 -3.19 16.06
CA GLY A 486 -3.07 -3.80 17.03
C GLY A 486 -2.41 -4.11 18.38
N THR A 487 -1.23 -4.74 18.37
CA THR A 487 -0.46 -5.04 19.60
C THR A 487 -0.04 -3.75 20.31
N THR A 488 0.38 -2.73 19.56
CA THR A 488 0.82 -1.46 20.15
C THR A 488 -0.34 -0.64 20.71
N LEU A 489 -1.53 -0.70 20.11
CA LEU A 489 -2.74 -0.09 20.68
C LEU A 489 -3.15 -0.74 22.00
N LEU A 490 -2.94 -2.05 22.17
CA LEU A 490 -3.14 -2.73 23.46
C LEU A 490 -2.18 -2.19 24.54
N PHE A 491 -0.89 -2.01 24.22
CA PHE A 491 0.06 -1.34 25.13
C PHE A 491 -0.33 0.12 25.41
N SER A 492 -0.81 0.85 24.41
CA SER A 492 -1.28 2.24 24.57
C SER A 492 -2.47 2.33 25.53
N TYR A 493 -3.43 1.41 25.44
CA TYR A 493 -4.51 1.27 26.42
C TYR A 493 -3.97 0.98 27.82
N MET A 494 -3.09 -0.02 27.96
CA MET A 494 -2.49 -0.38 29.25
C MET A 494 -1.77 0.82 29.90
N TYR A 495 -0.99 1.58 29.12
CA TYR A 495 -0.20 2.71 29.64
C TYR A 495 -1.07 3.95 29.93
N ASN A 496 -2.17 4.15 29.21
CA ASN A 496 -3.17 5.17 29.55
C ASN A 496 -3.85 4.86 30.91
N ILE A 497 -4.28 3.62 31.13
CA ILE A 497 -4.98 3.21 32.37
C ILE A 497 -4.03 3.03 33.57
N THR A 498 -2.72 2.80 33.36
CA THR A 498 -1.74 2.63 34.45
C THR A 498 -0.82 3.83 34.62
N CYS A 499 0.16 4.00 33.74
CA CYS A 499 1.22 4.99 33.81
C CYS A 499 0.69 6.44 33.80
N PHE A 500 -0.18 6.75 32.84
CA PHE A 500 -0.77 8.08 32.71
C PHE A 500 -1.74 8.42 33.84
N GLY A 501 -2.61 7.47 34.21
CA GLY A 501 -3.47 7.58 35.40
C GLY A 501 -2.69 7.82 36.68
N ALA A 502 -1.60 7.08 36.91
CA ALA A 502 -0.72 7.27 38.05
C ALA A 502 -0.11 8.68 38.09
N PHE A 503 0.36 9.19 36.94
CA PHE A 503 0.87 10.55 36.83
C PHE A 503 -0.23 11.59 37.11
N MET A 504 -1.45 11.36 36.65
CA MET A 504 -2.60 12.22 36.94
C MET A 504 -2.98 12.23 38.44
N ALA A 505 -2.83 11.11 39.16
CA ALA A 505 -2.98 11.06 40.61
C ALA A 505 -1.87 11.82 41.36
N LEU A 506 -0.61 11.75 40.87
CA LEU A 506 0.50 12.55 41.40
C LEU A 506 0.29 14.05 41.15
N ASP A 507 -0.20 14.42 39.97
CA ASP A 507 -0.59 15.78 39.66
C ASP A 507 -1.76 16.25 40.55
N GLY A 508 -2.70 15.36 40.88
CA GLY A 508 -3.73 15.60 41.90
C GLY A 508 -3.17 15.96 43.27
N LYS A 509 -2.02 15.40 43.68
CA LYS A 509 -1.30 15.83 44.90
C LYS A 509 -0.76 17.24 44.75
N ARG A 510 -0.22 17.61 43.58
CA ARG A 510 0.21 19.00 43.27
C ARG A 510 -0.96 19.98 43.35
N GLU A 511 -2.12 19.67 42.78
CA GLU A 511 -3.34 20.51 42.85
C GLU A 511 -3.71 20.83 44.31
N VAL A 512 -3.81 19.80 45.17
CA VAL A 512 -4.21 19.96 46.58
C VAL A 512 -3.16 20.72 47.39
N LEU A 513 -1.87 20.48 47.13
CA LEU A 513 -0.79 21.25 47.76
C LEU A 513 -0.82 22.72 47.33
N CYS A 514 -0.99 23.00 46.05
CA CYS A 514 -1.09 24.36 45.52
C CYS A 514 -2.30 25.10 46.10
N LEU A 515 -3.47 24.45 46.16
CA LEU A 515 -4.68 25.00 46.80
C LEU A 515 -4.44 25.34 48.28
N ARG A 516 -3.77 24.46 49.04
CA ARG A 516 -3.41 24.72 50.45
C ARG A 516 -2.41 25.88 50.59
N TRP A 517 -1.47 26.03 49.67
CA TRP A 517 -0.54 27.16 49.63
C TRP A 517 -1.27 28.49 49.35
N VAL A 518 -2.24 28.48 48.41
CA VAL A 518 -3.06 29.67 48.08
C VAL A 518 -4.00 30.04 49.24
N LYS A 519 -4.64 29.06 49.89
CA LYS A 519 -5.54 29.27 51.04
C LYS A 519 -4.83 29.59 52.36
N LYS A 520 -3.51 29.49 52.44
CA LYS A 520 -2.77 29.76 53.69
C LYS A 520 -2.82 31.26 54.01
N PRO A 521 -3.36 31.69 55.16
CA PRO A 521 -3.42 33.11 55.50
C PRO A 521 -2.00 33.68 55.68
N GLU A 522 -1.81 34.94 55.32
CA GLU A 522 -0.54 35.64 55.52
C GLU A 522 -0.28 35.86 57.01
N THR A 523 0.64 35.08 57.58
CA THR A 523 1.37 35.50 58.77
C THR A 523 2.20 36.74 58.44
N ARG A 524 2.21 37.72 59.34
CA ARG A 524 2.37 39.16 59.05
C ARG A 524 3.71 39.62 58.44
N ASP A 525 4.70 38.73 58.26
CA ASP A 525 6.06 39.07 57.82
C ASP A 525 6.60 38.11 56.74
N GLN A 526 6.23 38.28 55.47
CA GLN A 526 7.08 37.83 54.35
C GLN A 526 6.78 38.51 53.01
N LYS A 527 7.84 39.01 52.34
CA LYS A 527 7.83 39.67 51.03
C LYS A 527 7.58 38.68 49.87
N CYS A 528 6.39 38.06 49.80
CA CYS A 528 6.05 37.08 48.76
C CYS A 528 4.81 37.44 47.91
N SER A 529 4.47 38.72 47.80
CA SER A 529 3.28 39.16 47.05
C SER A 529 3.44 39.15 45.52
N SER A 530 4.66 39.22 44.98
CA SER A 530 4.89 39.19 43.52
C SER A 530 4.66 37.81 42.91
N LEU A 531 5.02 36.73 43.62
CA LEU A 531 4.80 35.35 43.19
C LEU A 531 3.32 34.95 43.23
N LYS A 532 2.54 35.45 44.21
CA LYS A 532 1.07 35.34 44.18
C LYS A 532 0.45 36.07 42.98
N LYS A 533 0.96 37.25 42.59
CA LYS A 533 0.51 37.97 41.38
C LYS A 533 0.82 37.24 40.07
N PHE A 534 1.93 36.51 39.98
CA PHE A 534 2.23 35.71 38.77
C PHE A 534 1.27 34.51 38.61
N CYS A 535 0.76 33.98 39.72
CA CYS A 535 -0.17 32.84 39.76
C CYS A 535 -1.65 33.27 39.55
N PHE A 536 -1.95 34.59 39.51
CA PHE A 536 -3.27 35.18 39.22
C PHE A 536 -3.14 36.50 38.43
N PRO A 537 -3.16 36.49 37.08
CA PRO A 537 -3.16 37.72 36.27
C PRO A 537 -4.46 38.53 36.41
N PHE A 538 -5.56 37.85 36.71
CA PHE A 538 -6.89 38.41 37.01
C PHE A 538 -7.41 37.78 38.30
N GLY A 539 -7.91 38.59 39.23
CA GLY A 539 -8.26 38.16 40.58
C GLY A 539 -9.62 37.48 40.70
N SER A 540 -9.81 36.31 40.09
CA SER A 540 -10.94 35.43 40.42
C SER A 540 -10.71 34.75 41.77
N VAL A 541 -11.65 34.92 42.69
CA VAL A 541 -11.69 34.12 43.93
C VAL A 541 -12.01 32.68 43.54
N VAL A 542 -11.18 31.73 43.97
CA VAL A 542 -11.42 30.30 43.76
C VAL A 542 -12.64 29.88 44.59
N ASP A 543 -13.78 29.79 43.91
CA ASP A 543 -15.03 29.28 44.50
C ASP A 543 -14.86 27.81 44.91
N GLU A 544 -15.32 27.43 46.10
CA GLU A 544 -15.14 26.05 46.61
C GLU A 544 -15.92 25.03 45.77
N GLN A 545 -16.93 25.50 45.03
CA GLN A 545 -17.75 24.74 44.10
C GLN A 545 -17.09 24.59 42.70
N GLY A 546 -16.02 25.32 42.41
CA GLY A 546 -15.01 24.98 41.40
C GLY A 546 -15.50 24.92 39.95
N THR A 547 -16.23 25.94 39.46
CA THR A 547 -16.71 26.00 38.07
C THR A 547 -16.07 27.11 37.23
N ASP A 548 -14.75 27.07 37.05
CA ASP A 548 -14.09 27.74 35.92
C ASP A 548 -14.50 27.03 34.62
N ILE A 549 -15.62 27.49 34.04
CA ILE A 549 -16.20 26.98 32.80
C ILE A 549 -15.22 27.29 31.68
N HIS A 550 -14.56 26.25 31.16
CA HIS A 550 -13.69 26.37 30.00
C HIS A 550 -14.48 27.01 28.83
N PRO A 551 -13.93 27.99 28.07
CA PRO A 551 -14.68 28.71 27.04
C PRO A 551 -15.38 27.79 26.03
N MET A 552 -14.75 26.67 25.66
CA MET A 552 -15.35 25.66 24.79
C MET A 552 -16.62 25.01 25.37
N ASN A 553 -16.67 24.79 26.69
CA ASN A 553 -17.87 24.24 27.34
C ASN A 553 -19.02 25.26 27.37
N ALA A 554 -18.71 26.55 27.52
CA ALA A 554 -19.71 27.61 27.38
C ALA A 554 -20.22 27.68 25.94
N PHE A 555 -19.35 27.63 24.93
CA PHE A 555 -19.76 27.56 23.52
C PHE A 555 -20.70 26.37 23.24
N PHE A 556 -20.34 25.17 23.71
CA PHE A 556 -21.17 23.98 23.51
C PHE A 556 -22.53 24.07 24.22
N ARG A 557 -22.58 24.62 25.44
CA ARG A 557 -23.81 24.74 26.23
C ARG A 557 -24.73 25.86 25.71
N ASP A 558 -24.17 27.01 25.39
CA ASP A 558 -24.93 28.26 25.21
C ASP A 558 -25.20 28.59 23.73
N TYR A 559 -24.41 28.06 22.79
CA TYR A 559 -24.55 28.33 21.35
C TYR A 559 -24.82 27.05 20.55
N PHE A 560 -23.92 26.06 20.60
CA PHE A 560 -24.00 24.87 19.73
C PHE A 560 -25.15 23.93 20.10
N GLY A 561 -25.35 23.67 21.40
CA GLY A 561 -26.45 22.83 21.91
C GLY A 561 -27.84 23.34 21.49
N PRO A 562 -28.18 24.61 21.75
CA PRO A 562 -29.43 25.22 21.26
C PRO A 562 -29.55 25.19 19.74
N LEU A 563 -28.46 25.45 19.00
CA LEU A 563 -28.46 25.43 17.54
C LEU A 563 -28.81 24.05 16.97
N ILE A 564 -28.20 22.96 17.46
CA ILE A 564 -28.47 21.59 16.99
C ILE A 564 -29.80 21.03 17.51
N THR A 565 -30.24 21.41 18.71
CA THR A 565 -31.49 20.88 19.29
C THR A 565 -32.76 21.44 18.64
N ASN A 566 -32.67 22.57 17.94
CA ASN A 566 -33.74 23.14 17.13
C ASN A 566 -34.23 22.17 16.03
N THR A 567 -35.55 22.00 15.91
CA THR A 567 -36.18 21.11 14.93
C THR A 567 -35.79 21.41 13.49
N GLN A 568 -35.67 22.69 13.11
CA GLN A 568 -35.25 23.08 11.75
C GLN A 568 -33.82 22.59 11.44
N SER A 569 -32.90 22.77 12.39
CA SER A 569 -31.52 22.28 12.29
C SER A 569 -31.46 20.76 12.21
N LYS A 570 -32.30 20.04 12.97
CA LYS A 570 -32.38 18.57 12.90
C LYS A 570 -32.82 18.09 11.52
N VAL A 571 -33.87 18.67 10.96
CA VAL A 571 -34.34 18.34 9.60
C VAL A 571 -33.24 18.65 8.57
N PHE A 572 -32.60 19.81 8.66
CA PHE A 572 -31.48 20.18 7.79
C PHE A 572 -30.31 19.18 7.87
N VAL A 573 -29.89 18.79 9.08
CA VAL A 573 -28.82 17.81 9.29
C VAL A 573 -29.21 16.44 8.71
N VAL A 574 -30.44 15.95 8.93
CA VAL A 574 -30.90 14.68 8.35
C VAL A 574 -30.90 14.73 6.82
N VAL A 575 -31.37 15.81 6.21
CA VAL A 575 -31.33 15.99 4.75
C VAL A 575 -29.89 16.04 4.23
N LEU A 576 -28.99 16.76 4.92
CA LEU A 576 -27.58 16.83 4.55
C LEU A 576 -26.88 15.46 4.63
N TYR A 577 -27.13 14.68 5.68
CA TYR A 577 -26.61 13.32 5.80
C TYR A 577 -27.21 12.36 4.76
N PHE A 578 -28.50 12.50 4.42
CA PHE A 578 -29.12 11.72 3.36
C PHE A 578 -28.48 12.01 1.99
N LEU A 579 -28.30 13.29 1.65
CA LEU A 579 -27.60 13.70 0.43
C LEU A 579 -26.15 13.19 0.41
N TYR A 580 -25.44 13.28 1.54
CA TYR A 580 -24.08 12.74 1.69
C TYR A 580 -24.02 11.22 1.46
N ILE A 581 -24.96 10.45 2.02
CA ILE A 581 -25.04 9.00 1.83
C ILE A 581 -25.32 8.67 0.35
N VAL A 582 -26.28 9.33 -0.29
CA VAL A 582 -26.59 9.13 -1.72
C VAL A 582 -25.37 9.46 -2.59
N SER A 583 -24.67 10.57 -2.33
CA SER A 583 -23.45 10.92 -3.07
C SER A 583 -22.30 9.95 -2.83
N SER A 584 -22.19 9.41 -1.61
CA SER A 584 -21.14 8.45 -1.25
C SER A 584 -21.37 7.09 -1.91
N ILE A 585 -22.61 6.60 -1.90
CA ILE A 585 -23.01 5.38 -2.63
C ILE A 585 -22.73 5.52 -4.13
N TYR A 586 -23.08 6.67 -4.74
CA TYR A 586 -22.73 6.95 -6.13
C TYR A 586 -21.21 6.98 -6.36
N GLY A 587 -20.44 7.50 -5.39
CA GLY A 587 -18.97 7.46 -5.38
C GLY A 587 -18.40 6.05 -5.34
N CYS A 588 -18.99 5.14 -4.55
CA CYS A 588 -18.57 3.74 -4.48
C CYS A 588 -18.63 3.04 -5.86
N PHE A 589 -19.66 3.32 -6.67
CA PHE A 589 -19.75 2.80 -8.05
C PHE A 589 -18.74 3.41 -9.04
N ARG A 590 -17.92 4.38 -8.61
CA ARG A 590 -16.89 5.04 -9.43
C ARG A 590 -15.46 4.72 -9.00
N VAL A 591 -15.26 3.94 -7.95
CA VAL A 591 -13.93 3.51 -7.50
C VAL A 591 -13.31 2.62 -8.57
N GLN A 592 -12.13 3.01 -9.07
CA GLN A 592 -11.34 2.20 -10.00
C GLN A 592 -10.47 1.22 -9.22
N GLU A 593 -10.43 -0.03 -9.65
CA GLU A 593 -9.56 -1.05 -9.07
C GLU A 593 -8.14 -0.97 -9.64
N GLY A 594 -7.14 -1.05 -8.76
CA GLY A 594 -5.72 -1.12 -9.12
C GLY A 594 -4.88 -0.15 -8.30
N LEU A 595 -3.63 -0.54 -8.04
CA LEU A 595 -2.59 0.34 -7.50
C LEU A 595 -1.60 0.62 -8.65
N ASP A 596 -1.45 1.88 -9.02
CA ASP A 596 -0.41 2.28 -9.95
C ASP A 596 0.94 2.31 -9.20
N LEU A 597 1.93 1.58 -9.71
CA LEU A 597 3.26 1.54 -9.10
C LEU A 597 3.95 2.91 -9.11
N ARG A 598 3.55 3.84 -10.01
CA ARG A 598 4.00 5.23 -10.01
C ARG A 598 3.67 5.95 -8.70
N SER A 599 2.50 5.69 -8.10
CA SER A 599 2.07 6.37 -6.87
C SER A 599 2.79 5.90 -5.59
N LEU A 600 3.73 4.96 -5.70
CA LEU A 600 4.60 4.53 -4.61
C LEU A 600 5.96 5.27 -4.60
N ALA A 601 6.30 5.94 -5.70
CA ALA A 601 7.48 6.79 -5.79
C ALA A 601 7.15 8.23 -5.36
N SER A 602 8.18 9.03 -5.10
CA SER A 602 8.02 10.47 -4.87
C SER A 602 7.59 11.20 -6.15
N ASP A 603 6.87 12.33 -6.02
CA ASP A 603 6.40 13.10 -7.18
C ASP A 603 7.56 13.58 -8.09
N ASP A 604 8.72 13.89 -7.49
CA ASP A 604 9.95 14.32 -8.17
C ASP A 604 10.82 13.14 -8.67
N SER A 605 10.34 11.90 -8.57
CA SER A 605 11.11 10.69 -8.91
C SER A 605 11.44 10.57 -10.39
N TYR A 606 12.65 10.12 -10.72
CA TYR A 606 13.06 9.79 -12.10
C TYR A 606 12.32 8.58 -12.69
N ILE A 607 11.66 7.77 -11.85
CA ILE A 607 10.87 6.61 -12.28
C ILE A 607 9.56 7.05 -12.95
N THR A 608 8.95 8.14 -12.49
CA THR A 608 7.69 8.67 -13.03
C THR A 608 7.76 9.00 -14.54
N PRO A 609 8.73 9.79 -15.04
CA PRO A 609 8.86 10.04 -16.48
C PRO A 609 9.25 8.78 -17.27
N TYR A 610 9.97 7.81 -16.69
CA TYR A 610 10.22 6.53 -17.34
C TYR A 610 8.91 5.76 -17.60
N PHE A 611 8.06 5.58 -16.59
CA PHE A 611 6.80 4.85 -16.76
C PHE A 611 5.81 5.57 -17.69
N ASN A 612 5.81 6.91 -17.70
CA ASN A 612 5.00 7.67 -18.65
C ASN A 612 5.46 7.42 -20.10
N VAL A 613 6.77 7.47 -20.37
CA VAL A 613 7.32 7.12 -21.70
C VAL A 613 7.06 5.66 -22.08
N GLU A 614 7.10 4.73 -21.11
CA GLU A 614 6.75 3.33 -21.34
C GLU A 614 5.27 3.16 -21.72
N GLU A 615 4.34 3.81 -21.02
CA GLU A 615 2.91 3.75 -21.32
C GLU A 615 2.55 4.46 -22.63
N ASP A 616 3.12 5.65 -22.90
CA ASP A 616 2.84 6.46 -24.09
C ASP A 616 3.33 5.82 -25.39
N TYR A 617 4.48 5.14 -25.37
CA TYR A 617 5.16 4.67 -26.59
C TYR A 617 5.29 3.16 -26.73
N PHE A 618 5.29 2.38 -25.64
CA PHE A 618 5.55 0.93 -25.66
C PHE A 618 4.34 0.08 -25.26
N SER A 619 3.13 0.65 -25.17
CA SER A 619 1.91 -0.04 -24.78
C SER A 619 1.26 -0.91 -25.87
N ASP A 620 1.76 -0.88 -27.11
CA ASP A 620 1.28 -1.71 -28.22
C ASP A 620 1.43 -3.22 -27.94
N TYR A 621 2.55 -3.62 -27.34
CA TYR A 621 2.89 -5.01 -27.00
C TYR A 621 3.04 -5.17 -25.50
N GLY A 622 2.32 -6.13 -24.92
CA GLY A 622 2.39 -6.46 -23.50
C GLY A 622 3.51 -7.46 -23.15
N PRO A 623 3.53 -7.98 -21.92
CA PRO A 623 4.45 -9.04 -21.52
C PRO A 623 4.19 -10.33 -22.31
N ARG A 624 5.25 -11.11 -22.56
CA ARG A 624 5.10 -12.46 -23.16
C ARG A 624 4.61 -13.44 -22.10
N VAL A 625 3.63 -14.25 -22.46
CA VAL A 625 3.01 -15.24 -21.57
C VAL A 625 3.56 -16.62 -21.90
N MET A 626 3.99 -17.34 -20.86
CA MET A 626 4.54 -18.69 -20.97
C MET A 626 3.43 -19.72 -20.77
N VAL A 627 3.11 -20.48 -21.81
CA VAL A 627 2.13 -21.57 -21.77
C VAL A 627 2.86 -22.87 -21.45
N VAL A 628 2.63 -23.44 -20.26
CA VAL A 628 3.41 -24.59 -19.75
C VAL A 628 2.60 -25.88 -19.76
N ILE A 629 3.15 -26.93 -20.38
CA ILE A 629 2.64 -28.30 -20.34
C ILE A 629 3.34 -29.00 -19.17
N THR A 630 2.61 -29.22 -18.08
CA THR A 630 3.15 -29.68 -16.79
C THR A 630 3.28 -31.20 -16.65
N LYS A 631 2.73 -31.98 -17.58
CA LYS A 631 2.71 -33.44 -17.55
C LYS A 631 3.50 -34.04 -18.71
N SER A 632 4.12 -35.19 -18.46
CA SER A 632 4.62 -36.07 -19.53
C SER A 632 3.45 -36.58 -20.37
N ILE A 633 3.58 -36.47 -21.69
CA ILE A 633 2.58 -36.84 -22.68
C ILE A 633 3.28 -37.37 -23.93
N ASP A 634 2.58 -38.22 -24.70
CA ASP A 634 3.14 -38.86 -25.88
C ASP A 634 3.16 -37.90 -27.09
N TYR A 635 4.15 -37.00 -27.14
CA TYR A 635 4.29 -35.99 -28.23
C TYR A 635 4.47 -36.60 -29.64
N TRP A 636 4.84 -37.89 -29.75
CA TRP A 636 4.87 -38.62 -31.02
C TRP A 636 3.47 -39.07 -31.48
N ASN A 637 2.45 -39.10 -30.61
CA ASN A 637 1.09 -39.47 -30.99
C ASN A 637 0.39 -38.31 -31.72
N GLU A 638 -0.11 -38.57 -32.93
CA GLU A 638 -0.79 -37.57 -33.76
C GLU A 638 -2.01 -36.94 -33.07
N GLU A 639 -2.86 -37.71 -32.39
CA GLU A 639 -4.04 -37.15 -31.71
C GLU A 639 -3.64 -36.18 -30.58
N VAL A 640 -2.57 -36.49 -29.85
CA VAL A 640 -2.04 -35.65 -28.77
C VAL A 640 -1.53 -34.35 -29.37
N ARG A 641 -0.75 -34.41 -30.45
CA ARG A 641 -0.27 -33.21 -31.15
C ARG A 641 -1.41 -32.36 -31.70
N GLN A 642 -2.43 -32.96 -32.32
CA GLN A 642 -3.59 -32.22 -32.84
C GLN A 642 -4.37 -31.52 -31.72
N LYS A 643 -4.51 -32.15 -30.53
CA LYS A 643 -5.13 -31.53 -29.35
C LYS A 643 -4.30 -30.36 -28.81
N LEU A 644 -2.97 -30.48 -28.73
CA LEU A 644 -2.07 -29.39 -28.33
C LEU A 644 -2.08 -28.22 -29.32
N GLU A 645 -2.02 -28.52 -30.62
CA GLU A 645 -2.04 -27.52 -31.69
C GLU A 645 -3.36 -26.75 -31.70
N LYS A 646 -4.50 -27.44 -31.50
CA LYS A 646 -5.81 -26.80 -31.33
C LYS A 646 -5.82 -25.86 -30.11
N CYS A 647 -5.26 -26.29 -28.98
CA CYS A 647 -5.16 -25.46 -27.77
C CYS A 647 -4.35 -24.17 -28.03
N MET A 648 -3.20 -24.27 -28.71
CA MET A 648 -2.41 -23.11 -29.12
C MET A 648 -3.17 -22.18 -30.07
N ILE A 649 -3.88 -22.74 -31.06
CA ILE A 649 -4.73 -21.97 -31.98
C ILE A 649 -5.88 -21.27 -31.25
N ASP A 650 -6.45 -21.88 -30.20
CA ASP A 650 -7.52 -21.28 -29.41
C ASP A 650 -6.99 -20.11 -28.53
N PHE A 651 -5.73 -20.14 -28.08
CA PHE A 651 -5.05 -18.95 -27.53
C PHE A 651 -4.78 -17.88 -28.59
N GLU A 652 -4.32 -18.26 -29.78
CA GLU A 652 -4.01 -17.36 -30.91
C GLU A 652 -5.24 -16.61 -31.46
N LYS A 653 -6.45 -17.12 -31.24
CA LYS A 653 -7.71 -16.45 -31.60
C LYS A 653 -8.10 -15.30 -30.65
N ASN A 654 -7.48 -15.19 -29.48
CA ASN A 654 -7.81 -14.15 -28.52
C ASN A 654 -7.35 -12.78 -29.04
N HIS A 655 -8.21 -11.76 -29.00
CA HIS A 655 -7.88 -10.39 -29.43
C HIS A 655 -6.65 -9.79 -28.70
N TYR A 656 -6.32 -10.28 -27.51
CA TYR A 656 -5.14 -9.85 -26.77
C TYR A 656 -3.84 -10.55 -27.17
N VAL A 657 -3.84 -11.43 -28.19
CA VAL A 657 -2.68 -12.22 -28.62
C VAL A 657 -2.33 -11.91 -30.07
N ASP A 658 -1.07 -11.59 -30.33
CA ASP A 658 -0.54 -11.50 -31.69
C ASP A 658 -0.08 -12.89 -32.15
N ALA A 659 -0.94 -13.57 -32.92
CA ALA A 659 -0.69 -14.91 -33.46
C ALA A 659 0.57 -14.99 -34.35
N SER A 660 1.07 -13.88 -34.90
CA SER A 660 2.30 -13.87 -35.70
C SER A 660 3.57 -14.01 -34.86
N LEU A 661 3.47 -13.81 -33.55
CA LEU A 661 4.57 -13.78 -32.59
C LEU A 661 4.54 -14.95 -31.57
N THR A 662 3.72 -15.98 -31.83
CA THR A 662 3.68 -17.22 -31.04
C THR A 662 4.89 -18.10 -31.33
N GLU A 663 5.66 -18.43 -30.28
CA GLU A 663 6.75 -19.41 -30.34
C GLU A 663 6.29 -20.74 -29.74
N PHE A 664 6.12 -21.78 -30.56
CA PHE A 664 5.80 -23.13 -30.09
C PHE A 664 6.78 -24.16 -30.69
N TRP A 665 7.60 -24.77 -29.83
CA TRP A 665 8.67 -25.68 -30.24
C TRP A 665 8.16 -26.87 -31.05
N LEU A 666 6.99 -27.42 -30.69
CA LEU A 666 6.42 -28.61 -31.32
C LEU A 666 5.98 -28.34 -32.76
N ARG A 667 5.36 -27.18 -33.02
CA ARG A 667 4.98 -26.74 -34.37
C ARG A 667 6.22 -26.59 -35.27
N ALA A 668 7.27 -25.95 -34.76
CA ALA A 668 8.55 -25.81 -35.46
C ALA A 668 9.27 -27.18 -35.67
N TYR A 669 9.22 -28.07 -34.67
CA TYR A 669 9.87 -29.37 -34.73
C TYR A 669 9.20 -30.31 -35.74
N VAL A 670 7.86 -30.36 -35.77
CA VAL A 670 7.13 -31.16 -36.76
C VAL A 670 7.38 -30.64 -38.19
N GLN A 671 7.50 -29.33 -38.39
CA GLN A 671 7.91 -28.76 -39.69
C GLN A 671 9.34 -29.18 -40.07
N TYR A 672 10.29 -29.13 -39.14
CA TYR A 672 11.67 -29.58 -39.34
C TYR A 672 11.76 -31.08 -39.69
N MET A 673 11.03 -31.95 -38.98
CA MET A 673 11.00 -33.39 -39.26
C MET A 673 10.43 -33.68 -40.65
N LYS A 674 9.29 -33.06 -41.01
CA LYS A 674 8.67 -33.21 -42.33
C LYS A 674 9.58 -32.72 -43.45
N GLY A 675 10.26 -31.59 -43.26
CA GLY A 675 11.27 -31.08 -44.22
C GLY A 675 12.49 -32.00 -44.36
N SER A 676 12.81 -32.78 -43.31
CA SER A 676 13.89 -33.78 -43.30
C SER A 676 13.46 -35.18 -43.78
N GLY A 677 12.19 -35.36 -44.19
CA GLY A 677 11.64 -36.66 -44.61
C GLY A 677 11.46 -37.68 -43.48
N GLN A 678 11.44 -37.23 -42.21
CA GLN A 678 11.26 -38.10 -41.04
C GLN A 678 9.80 -38.16 -40.60
N ASP A 679 9.32 -39.34 -40.19
CA ASP A 679 7.97 -39.51 -39.67
C ASP A 679 7.89 -39.04 -38.19
N PRO A 680 7.08 -38.01 -37.87
CA PRO A 680 6.87 -37.59 -36.48
C PRO A 680 6.04 -38.58 -35.65
N ASN A 681 5.45 -39.62 -36.23
CA ASN A 681 4.67 -40.63 -35.50
C ASN A 681 5.53 -41.72 -34.84
N ASP A 682 6.76 -41.96 -35.31
CA ASP A 682 7.66 -42.93 -34.67
C ASP A 682 8.29 -42.35 -33.39
N LYS A 683 8.08 -43.02 -32.25
CA LYS A 683 8.60 -42.60 -30.93
C LYS A 683 10.12 -42.42 -30.94
N ASN A 684 10.86 -43.35 -31.54
CA ASN A 684 12.32 -43.35 -31.46
C ASN A 684 12.93 -42.25 -32.34
N THR A 685 12.42 -42.10 -33.56
CA THR A 685 12.80 -41.02 -34.48
C THR A 685 12.44 -39.66 -33.89
N PHE A 686 11.23 -39.52 -33.34
CA PHE A 686 10.76 -38.28 -32.71
C PHE A 686 11.63 -37.89 -31.51
N LEU A 687 11.99 -38.80 -30.60
CA LEU A 687 12.79 -38.44 -29.43
C LEU A 687 14.26 -38.16 -29.78
N ASN A 688 14.88 -38.98 -30.63
CA ASN A 688 16.29 -38.81 -31.02
C ASN A 688 16.52 -37.50 -31.81
N GLY A 689 15.57 -37.13 -32.68
CA GLY A 689 15.66 -35.92 -33.50
C GLY A 689 15.65 -34.60 -32.72
N ILE A 690 15.13 -34.57 -31.48
CA ILE A 690 15.06 -33.34 -30.66
C ILE A 690 16.45 -32.79 -30.40
N SER A 691 17.42 -33.66 -30.12
CA SER A 691 18.82 -33.26 -29.89
C SER A 691 19.43 -32.53 -31.10
N VAL A 692 19.07 -32.94 -32.32
CA VAL A 692 19.53 -32.32 -33.57
C VAL A 692 18.77 -31.01 -33.83
N PHE A 693 17.45 -31.03 -33.67
CA PHE A 693 16.59 -29.85 -33.81
C PHE A 693 16.99 -28.71 -32.87
N VAL A 694 17.26 -29.00 -31.60
CA VAL A 694 17.68 -27.99 -30.61
C VAL A 694 19.08 -27.43 -30.93
N ASN A 695 19.95 -28.19 -31.58
CA ASN A 695 21.22 -27.66 -32.07
C ASN A 695 21.06 -26.80 -33.34
N TYR A 696 20.07 -27.12 -34.20
CA TYR A 696 19.71 -26.35 -35.38
C TYR A 696 18.97 -25.03 -35.04
N LEU A 697 18.05 -25.09 -34.07
CA LEU A 697 17.29 -23.95 -33.53
C LEU A 697 17.49 -23.83 -32.00
N PRO A 698 18.63 -23.27 -31.54
CA PRO A 698 18.97 -23.14 -30.11
C PRO A 698 17.97 -22.37 -29.24
N VAL A 699 17.06 -21.60 -29.86
CA VAL A 699 16.03 -20.83 -29.16
C VAL A 699 15.11 -21.73 -28.31
N PHE A 700 14.82 -22.95 -28.78
CA PHE A 700 13.94 -23.90 -28.08
C PHE A 700 14.66 -24.78 -27.05
N MET A 701 15.96 -24.62 -26.84
CA MET A 701 16.75 -25.49 -25.94
C MET A 701 16.20 -25.52 -24.51
N HIS A 702 15.79 -24.36 -23.99
CA HIS A 702 15.29 -24.24 -22.62
C HIS A 702 13.77 -24.48 -22.52
N ASP A 703 13.11 -24.88 -23.60
CA ASP A 703 11.64 -24.98 -23.68
C ASP A 703 11.12 -26.42 -23.63
N ILE A 704 12.03 -27.39 -23.60
CA ILE A 704 11.76 -28.83 -23.51
C ILE A 704 12.59 -29.38 -22.36
N ASN A 705 11.94 -29.95 -21.34
CA ASN A 705 12.60 -30.61 -20.22
C ASN A 705 12.55 -32.13 -20.44
N ILE A 706 13.72 -32.75 -20.59
CA ILE A 706 13.89 -34.17 -20.94
C ILE A 706 14.55 -34.91 -19.76
N SER A 707 13.98 -36.04 -19.37
CA SER A 707 14.52 -36.91 -18.32
C SER A 707 15.80 -37.64 -18.75
N SER A 708 16.50 -38.23 -17.78
CA SER A 708 17.55 -39.21 -18.06
C SER A 708 17.03 -40.46 -18.79
N SER A 709 15.75 -40.81 -18.64
CA SER A 709 15.05 -41.85 -19.42
C SER A 709 14.70 -41.45 -20.87
N HIS A 710 15.12 -40.27 -21.33
CA HIS A 710 14.84 -39.71 -22.66
C HIS A 710 13.34 -39.44 -22.90
N GLU A 711 12.58 -39.13 -21.84
CA GLU A 711 11.16 -38.79 -21.90
C GLU A 711 10.94 -37.29 -21.61
N ILE A 712 9.98 -36.67 -22.29
CA ILE A 712 9.69 -35.24 -22.13
C ILE A 712 8.79 -35.06 -20.90
N ILE A 713 9.39 -34.64 -19.78
CA ILE A 713 8.69 -34.45 -18.49
C ILE A 713 7.71 -33.28 -18.59
N SER A 714 8.16 -32.18 -19.19
CA SER A 714 7.40 -30.93 -19.35
C SER A 714 7.93 -30.14 -20.54
N SER A 715 7.11 -29.27 -21.11
CA SER A 715 7.54 -28.34 -22.16
C SER A 715 6.73 -27.05 -22.12
N ARG A 716 7.14 -26.04 -22.88
CA ARG A 716 6.48 -24.72 -22.89
C ARG A 716 6.44 -24.08 -24.27
N GLY A 717 5.41 -23.25 -24.50
CA GLY A 717 5.32 -22.30 -25.60
C GLY A 717 5.22 -20.86 -25.08
N PHE A 718 5.32 -19.89 -25.98
CA PHE A 718 5.18 -18.46 -25.65
C PHE A 718 4.20 -17.79 -26.59
N ILE A 719 3.25 -17.04 -26.04
CA ILE A 719 2.37 -16.14 -26.79
C ILE A 719 2.75 -14.69 -26.49
N GLN A 720 2.76 -13.84 -27.51
CA GLN A 720 2.97 -12.41 -27.34
C GLN A 720 1.61 -11.73 -27.15
N THR A 721 1.48 -10.97 -26.06
CA THR A 721 0.28 -10.16 -25.85
C THR A 721 0.36 -8.83 -26.58
N ALA A 722 -0.79 -8.31 -27.02
CA ALA A 722 -0.92 -7.04 -27.72
C ALA A 722 -2.14 -6.25 -27.20
N HIS A 723 -2.09 -4.92 -27.34
CA HIS A 723 -3.17 -3.99 -26.99
C HIS A 723 -3.61 -4.02 -25.51
N ILE A 724 -2.68 -4.27 -24.58
CA ILE A 724 -2.96 -4.34 -23.13
C ILE A 724 -2.40 -3.12 -22.37
N SER A 725 -2.83 -1.92 -22.75
CA SER A 725 -2.37 -0.66 -22.14
C SER A 725 -2.89 -0.47 -20.71
N THR A 726 -4.20 -0.59 -20.50
CA THR A 726 -4.86 -0.26 -19.22
C THR A 726 -4.82 -1.39 -18.19
N SER A 727 -4.86 -1.04 -16.90
CA SER A 727 -5.02 -2.01 -15.79
C SER A 727 -6.27 -2.88 -15.93
N THR A 728 -7.36 -2.34 -16.48
CA THR A 728 -8.59 -3.10 -16.76
C THR A 728 -8.38 -4.12 -17.87
N SER A 729 -7.71 -3.77 -18.98
CA SER A 729 -7.36 -4.74 -20.02
C SER A 729 -6.38 -5.80 -19.51
N LYS A 730 -5.45 -5.45 -18.60
CA LYS A 730 -4.56 -6.42 -17.93
C LYS A 730 -5.37 -7.42 -17.10
N LYS A 731 -6.36 -6.93 -16.34
CA LYS A 731 -7.29 -7.78 -15.56
C LYS A 731 -8.20 -8.66 -16.42
N MET A 732 -8.64 -8.19 -17.59
CA MET A 732 -9.53 -8.95 -18.49
C MET A 732 -8.80 -9.98 -19.38
N MET A 733 -7.47 -9.89 -19.47
CA MET A 733 -6.64 -10.84 -20.23
C MET A 733 -6.13 -12.01 -19.37
N LEU A 734 -5.97 -11.78 -18.05
CA LEU A 734 -5.66 -12.78 -17.04
C LEU A 734 -6.89 -13.61 -16.64
#